data_AF-A0A5C8Z533-F1
#
_entry.id   AF-A0A5C8Z533-F1
#
_cell.length_a   1.000
_cell.length_b   1.000
_cell.length_c   1.000
_cell.angle_alpha   90.00
_cell.angle_beta   90.00
_cell.angle_gamma   90.00
#
_symmetry.space_group_name_H-M   'P 1'
#
loop_
_entity.id
_entity.type
_entity.pdbx_description
1 polymer ?
#
loop_
_entity_poly.entity_id
_entity_poly.type
_entity_poly.pdbx_seq_one_letter_code
_entity_poly.pdbx_strand_id
1 'polypeptide(L)'
;MNAVEIEEAISLLAEQDFDSQNFPYAFLEAFGNKPTTIKRLKSGNTNSSDIEGGVLQRNNIHIAVCNEGAVSETLTRLKESPATAKGKAKFVVATDGIDFEAEDLTSDDPPVICRFKEFPNHFGFFLPLAGISTVKQIRESSFDIKATGRLNRLYIELLKDNPEWGTEERRHDMNHFMARLIFCFFAEDTDIFKGEGLFTQTIEQMSDRDSSNTHKIMSEAFRAMDTAIKNRAAANLPRWADTFPYVNGGLFSGNTEVPRFSKIARSYLLNIGHLDWTKINPDIFGSMIQAVTDEEERGALGLHYTSVPNILKVLNPLFLDDLRVKLKEAGDSPQKLLNLRKRMAKIRVFDPACGSGNFLVISYKEMRAIEAEINQRRGEIGRKSDIPLTNFRGIELRDFPAEIARLALIIAEYQCDVIYRGQKEALAEFLPLDAMNWIICGNALRLDWLSVCPPTGVDVKLRSDDLLTPATDQAEIDFVNEGGETYICGNPPFTGAREQSKDQKSDIRHAMKKFSGVNSLDYVCAWIWKAVQYGEIVSSSSAFVSTSSLCQGQSISLFWETALERGEIFFAHRPFKWQNNAQNNAAVFCVIVGISDSHSGSKFIFDGEVVSKVHNISPYLTNNEDVFVHKLNKPLDKRPELVSGNQAIDGGHLILKKEAAQQLVRTSPDAEKYLRPLYGADDFVKSSPRYCVWLKDNQVDSARQIPEINDMIEKVREYRIGGGEVARSLVDIPYRFRYVHEAKEKMVVVPRTTTERREYLPIGIILTPAIVTDAIQVLYDADWFIVSILSSRLHMAWIKAVAGRLKADPRYSNTLVYNNFPIPKLTEKNKVDLTKCAEDILLAREAHFPATIADLYDPEKMPENLRRAHERNDEVLERIYIGRKFKNDTERLEKLFDLYTKMTGSRPNIKMTTSKQGSDA
;
A
#
# COMPACT_ATOMS: atom_id res chain seq x y z
N MET A 1 14.87 12.56 -4.97
CA MET A 1 14.12 13.82 -4.80
C MET A 1 12.66 13.48 -5.07
N ASN A 2 11.75 13.82 -4.15
CA ASN A 2 10.31 13.60 -4.34
C ASN A 2 9.67 14.80 -5.09
N ALA A 3 8.39 14.69 -5.48
CA ALA A 3 7.73 15.75 -6.24
C ALA A 3 7.63 17.10 -5.49
N VAL A 4 7.52 17.08 -4.16
CA VAL A 4 7.48 18.28 -3.31
C VAL A 4 8.84 18.98 -3.27
N GLU A 5 9.92 18.21 -3.07
CA GLU A 5 11.30 18.73 -3.10
C GLU A 5 11.68 19.32 -4.46
N ILE A 6 11.17 18.74 -5.54
CA ILE A 6 11.36 19.24 -6.92
C ILE A 6 10.60 20.56 -7.11
N GLU A 7 9.32 20.61 -6.73
CA GLU A 7 8.52 21.84 -6.78
C GLU A 7 9.19 22.96 -5.98
N GLU A 8 9.71 22.65 -4.79
CA GLU A 8 10.48 23.56 -3.96
C GLU A 8 11.70 24.12 -4.67
N ALA A 9 12.55 23.25 -5.22
CA ALA A 9 13.79 23.66 -5.84
C ALA A 9 13.53 24.54 -7.06
N ILE A 10 12.46 24.27 -7.79
CA ILE A 10 12.03 25.04 -8.95
C ILE A 10 11.41 26.38 -8.56
N SER A 11 10.54 26.41 -7.54
CA SER A 11 9.97 27.65 -7.00
C SER A 11 11.08 28.59 -6.51
N LEU A 12 12.06 28.06 -5.78
CA LEU A 12 13.24 28.82 -5.35
C LEU A 12 14.09 29.32 -6.53
N LEU A 13 14.21 28.52 -7.59
CA LEU A 13 14.93 28.90 -8.81
C LEU A 13 14.24 30.06 -9.54
N ALA A 14 12.91 30.08 -9.57
CA ALA A 14 12.14 31.14 -10.21
C ALA A 14 12.09 32.46 -9.41
N GLU A 15 12.28 32.39 -8.08
CA GLU A 15 12.34 33.57 -7.21
C GLU A 15 13.70 34.30 -7.25
N GLN A 16 14.77 33.62 -7.67
CA GLN A 16 16.11 34.19 -7.81
C GLN A 16 16.22 35.08 -9.05
N ASP A 17 17.18 36.01 -9.03
CA ASP A 17 17.55 36.78 -10.23
C ASP A 17 18.02 35.84 -11.34
N PHE A 18 17.55 36.07 -12.57
CA PHE A 18 17.82 35.17 -13.69
C PHE A 18 19.30 35.18 -14.09
N ASP A 19 19.97 34.05 -13.92
CA ASP A 19 21.34 33.80 -14.39
C ASP A 19 21.30 32.93 -15.65
N SER A 20 21.52 33.56 -16.80
CA SER A 20 21.49 32.89 -18.11
C SER A 20 22.52 31.77 -18.27
N GLN A 21 23.68 31.87 -17.60
CA GLN A 21 24.73 30.85 -17.71
C GLN A 21 24.47 29.66 -16.79
N ASN A 22 23.90 29.89 -15.61
CA ASN A 22 23.69 28.85 -14.61
C ASN A 22 22.30 28.19 -14.68
N PHE A 23 21.29 28.86 -15.26
CA PHE A 23 19.91 28.39 -15.26
C PHE A 23 19.73 26.94 -15.75
N PRO A 24 20.27 26.50 -16.92
CA PRO A 24 20.07 25.13 -17.38
C PRO A 24 20.59 24.08 -16.39
N TYR A 25 21.65 24.40 -15.65
CA TYR A 25 22.25 23.51 -14.68
C TYR A 25 21.49 23.48 -13.36
N ALA A 26 21.07 24.66 -12.89
CA ALA A 26 20.23 24.78 -11.69
C ALA A 26 18.86 24.12 -11.90
N PHE A 27 18.28 24.26 -13.09
CA PHE A 27 17.06 23.57 -13.49
C PHE A 27 17.25 22.05 -13.42
N LEU A 28 18.32 21.50 -14.01
CA LEU A 28 18.60 20.06 -13.95
C LEU A 28 18.84 19.57 -12.51
N GLU A 29 19.51 20.36 -11.68
CA GLU A 29 19.76 20.06 -10.27
C GLU A 29 18.45 20.00 -9.48
N ALA A 30 17.50 20.88 -9.77
CA ALA A 30 16.16 20.89 -9.17
C ALA A 30 15.35 19.61 -9.47
N PHE A 31 15.68 18.85 -10.52
CA PHE A 31 15.10 17.52 -10.79
C PHE A 31 15.96 16.36 -10.28
N GLY A 32 16.90 16.61 -9.37
CA GLY A 32 17.66 15.57 -8.67
C GLY A 32 18.89 15.05 -9.42
N ASN A 33 19.40 15.79 -10.42
CA ASN A 33 20.67 15.44 -11.05
C ASN A 33 21.84 15.59 -10.06
N LYS A 34 22.68 14.55 -9.97
CA LYS A 34 23.83 14.55 -9.05
C LYS A 34 24.85 15.65 -9.43
N PRO A 35 25.55 16.28 -8.47
CA PRO A 35 26.58 17.28 -8.75
C PRO A 35 27.66 16.82 -9.73
N THR A 36 27.99 15.52 -9.72
CA THR A 36 28.94 14.92 -10.67
C THR A 36 28.45 14.97 -12.11
N THR A 37 27.15 14.80 -12.34
CA THR A 37 26.52 14.87 -13.67
C THR A 37 26.53 16.32 -14.16
N ILE A 38 26.14 17.26 -13.30
CA ILE A 38 26.16 18.69 -13.62
C ILE A 38 27.58 19.16 -13.96
N LYS A 39 28.59 18.75 -13.18
CA LYS A 39 29.99 19.10 -13.44
C LYS A 39 30.48 18.60 -14.80
N ARG A 40 30.04 17.41 -15.24
CA ARG A 40 30.39 16.85 -16.56
C ARG A 40 29.68 17.55 -17.72
N LEU A 41 28.46 18.03 -17.50
CA LEU A 41 27.74 18.86 -18.48
C LEU A 41 28.41 20.23 -18.61
N LYS A 42 28.75 20.88 -17.49
CA LYS A 42 29.49 22.16 -17.46
C LYS A 42 30.87 22.07 -18.12
N SER A 43 31.56 20.94 -17.96
CA SER A 43 32.89 20.74 -18.55
C SER A 43 32.87 20.35 -20.04
N GLY A 44 31.70 20.27 -20.68
CA GLY A 44 31.56 19.91 -22.10
C GLY A 44 31.79 18.42 -22.42
N ASN A 45 32.15 17.58 -21.44
CA ASN A 45 32.48 16.16 -21.68
C ASN A 45 31.26 15.32 -22.09
N THR A 46 30.08 15.71 -21.62
CA THR A 46 28.82 15.00 -21.90
C THR A 46 27.74 15.88 -22.51
N ASN A 47 27.98 17.19 -22.65
CA ASN A 47 27.10 18.10 -23.36
C ASN A 47 27.44 18.07 -24.85
N SER A 48 26.56 17.49 -25.66
CA SER A 48 26.73 17.42 -27.11
C SER A 48 25.68 18.24 -27.86
N SER A 49 25.25 19.37 -27.26
CA SER A 49 24.39 20.36 -27.92
C SER A 49 25.08 20.92 -29.17
N ASP A 50 24.33 21.06 -30.26
CA ASP A 50 24.70 21.78 -31.48
C ASP A 50 24.18 23.23 -31.51
N ILE A 51 23.46 23.64 -30.47
CA ILE A 51 22.91 24.99 -30.29
C ILE A 51 23.80 25.77 -29.32
N GLU A 52 24.14 27.01 -29.68
CA GLU A 52 24.93 27.92 -28.86
C GLU A 52 24.21 28.23 -27.54
N GLY A 53 24.92 28.11 -26.41
CA GLY A 53 24.33 28.22 -25.07
C GLY A 53 23.43 27.03 -24.66
N GLY A 54 23.31 26.00 -25.50
CA GLY A 54 22.49 24.82 -25.25
C GLY A 54 23.15 23.78 -24.33
N VAL A 55 22.34 23.16 -23.48
CA VAL A 55 22.70 22.05 -22.60
C VAL A 55 21.86 20.83 -22.96
N LEU A 56 22.49 19.82 -23.54
CA LEU A 56 21.86 18.56 -23.91
C LEU A 56 22.21 17.46 -22.92
N GLN A 57 21.21 16.94 -22.21
CA GLN A 57 21.29 15.72 -21.43
C GLN A 57 20.65 14.56 -22.18
N ARG A 58 21.47 13.59 -22.61
CA ARG A 58 21.02 12.41 -23.36
C ARG A 58 19.91 11.64 -22.62
N ASN A 59 18.94 11.15 -23.39
CA ASN A 59 17.72 10.44 -22.96
C ASN A 59 16.72 11.27 -22.14
N ASN A 60 17.01 12.55 -21.87
CA ASN A 60 16.25 13.37 -20.95
C ASN A 60 15.78 14.69 -21.59
N ILE A 61 16.66 15.68 -21.77
CA ILE A 61 16.24 17.06 -22.09
C ILE A 61 17.31 17.84 -22.87
N HIS A 62 16.86 18.78 -23.71
CA HIS A 62 17.69 19.79 -24.37
C HIS A 62 17.20 21.20 -24.00
N ILE A 63 18.03 21.97 -23.30
CA ILE A 63 17.70 23.32 -22.79
C ILE A 63 18.56 24.35 -23.51
N ALA A 64 17.99 25.46 -23.97
CA ALA A 64 18.76 26.61 -24.45
C ALA A 64 18.24 27.92 -23.84
N VAL A 65 19.18 28.81 -23.49
CA VAL A 65 18.88 30.19 -23.08
C VAL A 65 19.11 31.11 -24.27
N CYS A 66 18.18 32.01 -24.55
CA CYS A 66 18.23 32.91 -25.69
C CYS A 66 18.11 34.39 -25.28
N ASN A 67 18.24 35.28 -26.26
CA ASN A 67 17.99 36.70 -26.07
C ASN A 67 16.49 36.99 -25.94
N GLU A 68 16.15 38.12 -25.33
CA GLU A 68 14.78 38.56 -25.10
C GLU A 68 13.95 38.54 -26.40
N GLY A 69 12.78 37.89 -26.36
CA GLY A 69 11.84 37.79 -27.48
C GLY A 69 12.16 36.72 -28.53
N ALA A 70 13.24 35.93 -28.36
CA ALA A 70 13.63 34.86 -29.28
C ALA A 70 13.25 33.44 -28.81
N VAL A 71 12.38 33.33 -27.79
CA VAL A 71 12.06 32.06 -27.12
C VAL A 71 11.42 31.05 -28.08
N SER A 72 10.36 31.44 -28.80
CA SER A 72 9.64 30.52 -29.71
C SER A 72 10.48 30.07 -30.91
N GLU A 73 11.32 30.97 -31.45
CA GLU A 73 12.30 30.62 -32.49
C GLU A 73 13.32 29.62 -31.95
N THR A 74 13.83 29.86 -30.73
CA THR A 74 14.80 28.97 -30.08
C THR A 74 14.23 27.60 -29.78
N LEU A 75 12.97 27.52 -29.33
CA LEU A 75 12.28 26.25 -29.12
C LEU A 75 12.14 25.47 -30.43
N THR A 76 11.77 26.15 -31.51
CA THR A 76 11.65 25.54 -32.85
C THR A 76 13.00 24.97 -33.31
N ARG A 77 14.10 25.73 -33.14
CA ARG A 77 15.45 25.22 -33.44
C ARG A 77 15.85 24.03 -32.57
N LEU A 78 15.49 24.02 -31.29
CA LEU A 78 15.74 22.87 -30.40
C LEU A 78 15.02 21.61 -30.89
N LYS A 79 13.79 21.74 -31.41
CA LYS A 79 13.03 20.63 -31.97
C LYS A 79 13.64 20.08 -33.26
N GLU A 80 14.08 20.98 -34.14
CA GLU A 80 14.67 20.63 -35.44
C GLU A 80 16.13 20.17 -35.36
N SER A 81 16.80 20.37 -34.22
CA SER A 81 18.20 20.01 -34.01
C SER A 81 18.46 18.51 -34.19
N PRO A 82 19.41 18.12 -35.07
CA PRO A 82 19.87 16.74 -35.20
C PRO A 82 20.48 16.20 -33.90
N ALA A 83 21.08 17.04 -33.07
CA ALA A 83 21.62 16.63 -31.77
C ALA A 83 20.52 16.24 -30.78
N THR A 84 19.37 16.93 -30.78
CA THR A 84 18.18 16.56 -29.97
C THR A 84 17.74 15.13 -30.28
N ALA A 85 17.56 14.82 -31.56
CA ALA A 85 17.14 13.49 -32.01
C ALA A 85 18.19 12.41 -31.69
N LYS A 86 19.47 12.67 -31.99
CA LYS A 86 20.58 11.74 -31.68
C LYS A 86 20.76 11.52 -30.18
N GLY A 87 20.54 12.57 -29.40
CA GLY A 87 20.57 12.54 -27.93
C GLY A 87 19.37 11.85 -27.31
N LYS A 88 18.32 11.52 -28.08
CA LYS A 88 17.04 10.99 -27.59
C LYS A 88 16.45 11.86 -26.49
N ALA A 89 16.57 13.19 -26.62
CA ALA A 89 15.97 14.10 -25.65
C ALA A 89 14.44 13.93 -25.68
N LYS A 90 13.83 13.86 -24.50
CA LYS A 90 12.38 13.76 -24.36
C LYS A 90 11.74 15.13 -24.24
N PHE A 91 12.43 16.06 -23.59
CA PHE A 91 11.98 17.44 -23.41
C PHE A 91 12.86 18.42 -24.17
N VAL A 92 12.26 19.50 -24.65
CA VAL A 92 12.95 20.70 -25.12
C VAL A 92 12.47 21.91 -24.32
N VAL A 93 13.39 22.79 -23.91
CA VAL A 93 13.10 23.98 -23.10
C VAL A 93 13.87 25.19 -23.65
N ALA A 94 13.16 26.30 -23.86
CA ALA A 94 13.73 27.58 -24.24
C ALA A 94 13.29 28.68 -23.24
N THR A 95 14.19 29.58 -22.88
CA THR A 95 13.85 30.76 -22.06
C THR A 95 14.82 31.91 -22.28
N ASP A 96 14.34 33.14 -22.13
CA ASP A 96 15.15 34.36 -22.10
C ASP A 96 15.19 35.02 -20.70
N GLY A 97 14.59 34.36 -19.69
CA GLY A 97 14.45 34.89 -18.33
C GLY A 97 13.19 35.71 -18.07
N ILE A 98 12.42 36.01 -19.12
CA ILE A 98 11.11 36.69 -19.04
C ILE A 98 10.00 35.72 -19.47
N ASP A 99 10.19 35.05 -20.60
CA ASP A 99 9.29 34.04 -21.16
C ASP A 99 9.94 32.64 -21.10
N PHE A 100 9.10 31.63 -20.96
CA PHE A 100 9.50 30.24 -20.81
C PHE A 100 8.59 29.34 -21.66
N GLU A 101 9.21 28.60 -22.57
CA GLU A 101 8.52 27.63 -23.41
C GLU A 101 9.15 26.24 -23.31
N ALA A 102 8.30 25.20 -23.29
CA ALA A 102 8.75 23.81 -23.24
C ALA A 102 7.81 22.84 -23.94
N GLU A 103 8.35 21.75 -24.48
CA GLU A 103 7.58 20.69 -25.15
C GLU A 103 8.12 19.30 -24.81
N ASP A 104 7.22 18.32 -24.70
CA ASP A 104 7.51 16.90 -24.48
C ASP A 104 7.38 16.20 -25.84
N LEU A 105 8.53 15.83 -26.42
CA LEU A 105 8.62 15.19 -27.74
C LEU A 105 8.12 13.74 -27.73
N THR A 106 7.77 13.19 -26.56
CA THR A 106 7.30 11.80 -26.41
C THR A 106 5.80 11.70 -26.17
N SER A 107 5.11 12.83 -26.06
CA SER A 107 3.67 12.90 -25.77
C SER A 107 2.97 13.89 -26.71
N ASP A 108 1.68 13.72 -26.92
CA ASP A 108 0.83 14.66 -27.68
C ASP A 108 0.29 15.81 -26.77
N ASP A 109 0.95 16.07 -25.63
CA ASP A 109 0.54 17.11 -24.70
C ASP A 109 0.84 18.51 -25.26
N PRO A 110 -0.01 19.51 -24.96
CA PRO A 110 0.25 20.88 -25.38
C PRO A 110 1.56 21.42 -24.77
N PRO A 111 2.31 22.26 -25.50
CA PRO A 111 3.53 22.88 -24.98
C PRO A 111 3.21 23.81 -23.80
N VAL A 112 4.13 23.91 -22.86
CA VAL A 112 4.09 24.90 -21.78
C VAL A 112 4.54 26.22 -22.35
N ILE A 113 3.72 27.27 -22.25
CA ILE A 113 4.02 28.64 -22.67
C ILE A 113 3.58 29.55 -21.52
N CYS A 114 4.54 30.20 -20.85
CA CYS A 114 4.25 31.01 -19.67
C CYS A 114 5.35 32.07 -19.44
N ARG A 115 5.12 32.99 -18.49
CA ARG A 115 6.20 33.83 -17.97
C ARG A 115 7.18 32.98 -17.18
N PHE A 116 8.46 33.35 -17.18
CA PHE A 116 9.50 32.66 -16.42
C PHE A 116 9.11 32.49 -14.95
N LYS A 117 8.60 33.54 -14.29
CA LYS A 117 8.18 33.44 -12.88
C LYS A 117 7.03 32.44 -12.63
N GLU A 118 6.30 32.05 -13.67
CA GLU A 118 5.15 31.16 -13.58
C GLU A 118 5.47 29.71 -13.98
N PHE A 119 6.66 29.44 -14.54
CA PHE A 119 7.05 28.08 -14.93
C PHE A 119 6.98 27.05 -13.78
N PRO A 120 7.22 27.40 -12.49
CA PRO A 120 7.01 26.48 -11.39
C PRO A 120 5.59 25.92 -11.31
N ASN A 121 4.56 26.64 -11.75
CA ASN A 121 3.19 26.15 -11.76
C ASN A 121 2.99 24.95 -12.72
N HIS A 122 3.94 24.75 -13.63
CA HIS A 122 3.96 23.67 -14.61
C HIS A 122 4.98 22.56 -14.26
N PHE A 123 5.55 22.53 -13.05
CA PHE A 123 6.58 21.54 -12.68
C PHE A 123 6.15 20.07 -12.90
N GLY A 124 4.84 19.78 -12.78
CA GLY A 124 4.24 18.47 -13.04
C GLY A 124 4.53 17.93 -14.44
N PHE A 125 4.67 18.82 -15.43
CA PHE A 125 5.06 18.49 -16.80
C PHE A 125 6.45 17.83 -16.86
N PHE A 126 7.38 18.27 -16.00
CA PHE A 126 8.78 17.89 -15.99
C PHE A 126 9.15 16.75 -15.01
N LEU A 127 8.20 16.27 -14.20
CA LEU A 127 8.42 15.15 -13.25
C LEU A 127 9.07 13.89 -13.87
N PRO A 128 8.83 13.53 -15.15
CA PRO A 128 9.53 12.41 -15.77
C PRO A 128 11.06 12.57 -15.82
N LEU A 129 11.60 13.80 -15.75
CA LEU A 129 13.04 14.06 -15.63
C LEU A 129 13.64 13.50 -14.35
N ALA A 130 12.85 13.43 -13.27
CA ALA A 130 13.23 12.83 -12.00
C ALA A 130 12.91 11.32 -11.91
N GLY A 131 12.46 10.71 -13.01
CA GLY A 131 12.06 9.30 -13.05
C GLY A 131 10.69 9.02 -12.42
N ILE A 132 9.88 10.07 -12.19
CA ILE A 132 8.52 9.96 -11.66
C ILE A 132 7.57 9.83 -12.86
N SER A 133 6.94 8.66 -13.01
CA SER A 133 5.97 8.41 -14.09
C SER A 133 4.72 9.25 -13.87
N THR A 134 4.45 10.20 -14.76
CA THR A 134 3.24 11.03 -14.73
C THR A 134 2.05 10.22 -15.24
N VAL A 135 1.24 9.69 -14.31
CA VAL A 135 -0.18 9.47 -14.60
C VAL A 135 -0.80 10.86 -14.82
N LYS A 136 -1.71 11.02 -15.79
CA LYS A 136 -2.36 12.29 -16.13
C LYS A 136 -2.89 13.04 -14.88
N GLN A 137 -3.35 12.30 -13.88
CA GLN A 137 -3.82 12.81 -12.58
C GLN A 137 -2.72 13.42 -11.67
N ILE A 138 -1.45 13.02 -11.78
CA ILE A 138 -0.36 13.67 -11.01
C ILE A 138 -0.09 15.07 -11.57
N ARG A 139 -0.24 15.25 -12.89
CA ARG A 139 -0.16 16.57 -13.53
C ARG A 139 -1.32 17.47 -13.13
N GLU A 140 -2.52 16.91 -12.97
CA GLU A 140 -3.72 17.62 -12.46
C GLU A 140 -3.60 18.01 -10.97
N SER A 141 -2.67 17.41 -10.22
CA SER A 141 -2.42 17.69 -8.78
C SER A 141 -1.24 18.64 -8.50
N SER A 142 -0.72 19.38 -9.50
CA SER A 142 0.44 20.25 -9.30
C SER A 142 0.21 21.31 -8.21
N PHE A 143 -0.99 21.88 -8.18
CA PHE A 143 -1.43 22.77 -7.10
C PHE A 143 -1.38 22.08 -5.74
N ASP A 144 -1.94 20.86 -5.66
CA ASP A 144 -2.08 20.11 -4.42
C ASP A 144 -0.72 19.77 -3.79
N ILE A 145 0.25 19.38 -4.63
CA ILE A 145 1.63 19.10 -4.20
C ILE A 145 2.30 20.37 -3.65
N LYS A 146 2.13 21.51 -4.33
CA LYS A 146 2.68 22.81 -3.94
C LYS A 146 2.08 23.30 -2.61
N ALA A 147 0.75 23.25 -2.48
CA ALA A 147 0.06 23.65 -1.26
C ALA A 147 0.48 22.79 -0.06
N THR A 148 0.55 21.47 -0.25
CA THR A 148 1.00 20.52 0.79
C THR A 148 2.43 20.81 1.24
N GLY A 149 3.35 21.05 0.30
CA GLY A 149 4.75 21.36 0.60
C GLY A 149 4.91 22.64 1.42
N ARG A 150 4.23 23.72 1.01
CA ARG A 150 4.29 25.01 1.71
C ARG A 150 3.65 24.94 3.10
N LEU A 151 2.50 24.27 3.25
CA LEU A 151 1.86 24.05 4.55
C LEU A 151 2.75 23.27 5.51
N ASN A 152 3.46 22.24 5.02
CA ASN A 152 4.39 21.49 5.85
C ASN A 152 5.55 22.37 6.37
N ARG A 153 6.06 23.30 5.55
CA ARG A 153 7.06 24.25 6.04
C ARG A 153 6.51 25.21 7.07
N LEU A 154 5.29 25.73 6.86
CA LEU A 154 4.64 26.55 7.86
C LEU A 154 4.52 25.79 9.20
N TYR A 155 4.08 24.55 9.15
CA TYR A 155 3.98 23.67 10.33
C TYR A 155 5.33 23.52 11.06
N ILE A 156 6.39 23.20 10.32
CA ILE A 156 7.74 23.04 10.90
C ILE A 156 8.26 24.35 11.50
N GLU A 157 8.09 25.49 10.81
CA GLU A 157 8.53 26.79 11.32
C GLU A 157 7.74 27.21 12.57
N LEU A 158 6.43 26.94 12.62
CA LEU A 158 5.63 27.20 13.81
C LEU A 158 6.09 26.37 15.02
N LEU A 159 6.46 25.10 14.81
CA LEU A 159 6.95 24.25 15.89
C LEU A 159 8.32 24.68 16.45
N LYS A 160 9.17 25.33 15.65
CA LYS A 160 10.46 25.86 16.15
C LYS A 160 10.28 26.92 17.23
N ASP A 161 9.31 27.82 17.03
CA ASP A 161 9.03 28.93 17.94
C ASP A 161 8.01 28.56 19.03
N ASN A 162 7.33 27.42 18.89
CA ASN A 162 6.26 26.94 19.79
C ASN A 162 6.40 25.42 20.06
N PRO A 163 7.50 24.97 20.69
CA PRO A 163 7.78 23.54 20.88
C PRO A 163 6.71 22.80 21.69
N GLU A 164 5.99 23.51 22.57
CA GLU A 164 4.89 22.96 23.35
C GLU A 164 3.72 22.47 22.48
N TRP A 165 3.52 23.04 21.30
CA TRP A 165 2.45 22.63 20.37
C TRP A 165 2.73 21.30 19.66
N GLY A 166 3.97 20.80 19.71
CA GLY A 166 4.35 19.48 19.19
C GLY A 166 4.13 18.33 20.18
N THR A 167 3.87 18.65 21.46
CA THR A 167 3.65 17.67 22.52
C THR A 167 2.33 16.93 22.35
N GLU A 168 2.22 15.70 22.88
CA GLU A 168 0.99 14.89 22.76
C GLU A 168 -0.26 15.60 23.31
N GLU A 169 -0.08 16.47 24.32
CA GLU A 169 -1.16 17.25 24.94
C GLU A 169 -1.70 18.38 24.04
N ARG A 170 -0.84 19.06 23.27
CA ARG A 170 -1.23 20.21 22.44
C ARG A 170 -1.23 19.95 20.93
N ARG A 171 -0.84 18.74 20.52
CA ARG A 171 -0.83 18.35 19.10
C ARG A 171 -2.22 18.48 18.47
N HIS A 172 -3.27 18.19 19.25
CA HIS A 172 -4.64 18.40 18.81
C HIS A 172 -4.90 19.88 18.46
N ASP A 173 -4.51 20.82 19.32
CA ASP A 173 -4.65 22.27 19.06
C ASP A 173 -3.94 22.69 17.77
N MET A 174 -2.70 22.19 17.55
CA MET A 174 -1.93 22.51 16.34
C MET A 174 -2.62 22.01 15.07
N ASN A 175 -3.08 20.77 15.12
CA ASN A 175 -3.77 20.14 14.01
C ASN A 175 -5.09 20.86 13.68
N HIS A 176 -5.88 21.16 14.69
CA HIS A 176 -7.12 21.91 14.56
C HIS A 176 -6.87 23.34 14.02
N PHE A 177 -5.78 23.98 14.45
CA PHE A 177 -5.32 25.26 13.90
C PHE A 177 -5.00 25.17 12.39
N MET A 178 -4.31 24.11 11.96
CA MET A 178 -4.04 23.89 10.53
C MET A 178 -5.33 23.68 9.73
N ALA A 179 -6.32 22.96 10.26
CA ALA A 179 -7.63 22.79 9.62
C ALA A 179 -8.34 24.13 9.39
N ARG A 180 -8.33 25.01 10.40
CA ARG A 180 -8.90 26.37 10.31
C ARG A 180 -8.22 27.21 9.24
N LEU A 181 -6.90 27.16 9.14
CA LEU A 181 -6.16 27.87 8.10
C LEU A 181 -6.62 27.50 6.69
N ILE A 182 -6.73 26.20 6.43
CA ILE A 182 -7.11 25.72 5.10
C ILE A 182 -8.53 26.12 4.76
N PHE A 183 -9.45 26.02 5.73
CA PHE A 183 -10.80 26.54 5.54
C PHE A 183 -10.78 28.04 5.21
N CYS A 184 -10.00 28.85 5.93
CA CYS A 184 -9.92 30.28 5.68
C CYS A 184 -9.38 30.59 4.27
N PHE A 185 -8.33 29.90 3.84
CA PHE A 185 -7.76 30.06 2.50
C PHE A 185 -8.74 29.62 1.40
N PHE A 186 -9.43 28.51 1.61
CA PHE A 186 -10.48 28.07 0.70
C PHE A 186 -11.64 29.07 0.64
N ALA A 187 -12.08 29.56 1.80
CA ALA A 187 -13.24 30.45 1.91
C ALA A 187 -12.99 31.84 1.32
N GLU A 188 -11.76 32.36 1.40
CA GLU A 188 -11.42 33.68 0.84
C GLU A 188 -11.29 33.71 -0.68
N ASP A 189 -11.00 32.57 -1.30
CA ASP A 189 -10.88 32.43 -2.76
C ASP A 189 -12.19 31.99 -3.43
N THR A 190 -13.16 31.52 -2.65
CA THR A 190 -14.42 30.96 -3.18
C THR A 190 -15.64 31.83 -2.86
N ASP A 191 -15.44 33.12 -2.57
CA ASP A 191 -16.47 34.11 -2.20
C ASP A 191 -17.30 33.78 -0.94
N ILE A 192 -16.93 32.73 -0.18
CA ILE A 192 -17.55 32.42 1.11
C ILE A 192 -17.27 33.58 2.08
N PHE A 193 -16.05 34.11 2.05
CA PHE A 193 -15.75 35.40 2.65
C PHE A 193 -16.08 36.53 1.67
N LYS A 194 -16.56 37.65 2.21
CA LYS A 194 -16.93 38.80 1.39
C LYS A 194 -15.67 39.48 0.85
N GLY A 195 -15.42 39.29 -0.44
CA GLY A 195 -14.28 39.86 -1.16
C GLY A 195 -13.08 38.91 -1.21
N GLU A 196 -12.19 39.17 -2.17
CA GLU A 196 -11.04 38.32 -2.45
C GLU A 196 -9.93 38.51 -1.39
N GLY A 197 -9.48 37.41 -0.79
CA GLY A 197 -8.35 37.41 0.14
C GLY A 197 -8.60 38.06 1.51
N LEU A 198 -9.86 38.07 2.00
CA LEU A 198 -10.22 38.76 3.26
C LEU A 198 -9.33 38.36 4.45
N PHE A 199 -9.03 37.07 4.61
CA PHE A 199 -8.27 36.58 5.75
C PHE A 199 -6.78 36.93 5.61
N THR A 200 -6.19 36.61 4.46
CA THR A 200 -4.79 36.87 4.15
C THR A 200 -4.47 38.37 4.16
N GLN A 201 -5.31 39.21 3.56
CA GLN A 201 -5.15 40.67 3.58
C GLN A 201 -5.32 41.26 4.98
N THR A 202 -6.26 40.76 5.77
CA THR A 202 -6.44 41.23 7.15
C THR A 202 -5.18 40.95 7.97
N ILE A 203 -4.61 39.76 7.84
CA ILE A 203 -3.35 39.42 8.50
C ILE A 203 -2.24 40.31 7.98
N GLU A 204 -2.11 40.49 6.67
CA GLU A 204 -1.05 41.32 6.08
C GLU A 204 -1.08 42.76 6.59
N GLN A 205 -2.27 43.36 6.67
CA GLN A 205 -2.46 44.77 7.04
C GLN A 205 -2.39 45.02 8.55
N MET A 206 -2.95 44.12 9.36
CA MET A 206 -3.14 44.34 10.79
C MET A 206 -2.00 43.78 11.66
N SER A 207 -1.21 42.84 11.12
CA SER A 207 -0.05 42.34 11.84
C SER A 207 1.15 43.28 11.75
N ASP A 208 1.90 43.37 12.84
CA ASP A 208 3.11 44.17 12.93
C ASP A 208 4.19 43.62 11.99
N ARG A 209 5.08 44.50 11.52
CA ARG A 209 6.20 44.12 10.63
C ARG A 209 7.14 43.09 11.27
N ASP A 210 7.15 42.99 12.59
CA ASP A 210 7.93 42.00 13.35
C ASP A 210 7.17 40.69 13.61
N SER A 211 5.90 40.59 13.19
CA SER A 211 5.00 39.43 13.39
C SER A 211 4.61 39.16 14.85
N SER A 212 4.94 40.06 15.78
CA SER A 212 4.76 39.84 17.21
C SER A 212 3.29 39.73 17.63
N ASN A 213 2.36 40.33 16.89
CA ASN A 213 0.93 40.34 17.18
C ASN A 213 0.08 39.42 16.26
N THR A 214 0.68 38.73 15.28
CA THR A 214 -0.04 37.92 14.27
C THR A 214 -1.02 36.93 14.90
N HIS A 215 -0.57 36.21 15.93
CA HIS A 215 -1.39 35.24 16.67
C HIS A 215 -2.64 35.87 17.31
N LYS A 216 -2.56 37.12 17.77
CA LYS A 216 -3.70 37.84 18.37
C LYS A 216 -4.72 38.21 17.31
N ILE A 217 -4.27 38.70 16.15
CA ILE A 217 -5.15 39.05 15.03
C ILE A 217 -5.90 37.80 14.56
N MET A 218 -5.20 36.68 14.36
CA MET A 218 -5.84 35.43 13.94
C MET A 218 -6.82 34.89 14.99
N SER A 219 -6.46 34.93 16.28
CA SER A 219 -7.34 34.49 17.36
C SER A 219 -8.64 35.30 17.41
N GLU A 220 -8.57 36.62 17.19
CA GLU A 220 -9.75 37.49 17.11
C GLU A 220 -10.62 37.22 15.87
N ALA A 221 -9.99 36.91 14.72
CA ALA A 221 -10.73 36.48 13.53
C ALA A 221 -11.46 35.14 13.77
N PHE A 222 -10.79 34.16 14.40
CA PHE A 222 -11.40 32.87 14.76
C PHE A 222 -12.54 33.05 15.77
N ARG A 223 -12.37 33.94 16.76
CA ARG A 223 -13.44 34.29 17.70
C ARG A 223 -14.64 34.92 17.01
N ALA A 224 -14.43 35.77 16.01
CA ALA A 224 -15.52 36.34 15.21
C ALA A 224 -16.27 35.27 14.38
N MET A 225 -15.55 34.29 13.85
CA MET A 225 -16.13 33.17 13.08
C MET A 225 -16.89 32.16 13.96
N ASP A 226 -16.54 32.03 15.24
CA ASP A 226 -17.29 31.23 16.22
C ASP A 226 -18.45 31.99 16.87
N THR A 227 -18.48 33.32 16.81
CA THR A 227 -19.52 34.12 17.46
C THR A 227 -20.67 34.43 16.50
N ALA A 228 -21.85 33.88 16.80
CA ALA A 228 -23.08 34.18 16.06
C ALA A 228 -23.33 35.69 15.98
N ILE A 229 -23.76 36.18 14.82
CA ILE A 229 -23.91 37.63 14.53
C ILE A 229 -24.70 38.36 15.63
N LYS A 230 -25.79 37.75 16.11
CA LYS A 230 -26.63 38.28 17.21
C LYS A 230 -25.90 38.48 18.55
N ASN A 231 -24.83 37.72 18.80
CA ASN A 231 -24.09 37.72 20.06
C ASN A 231 -22.81 38.58 20.00
N ARG A 232 -22.43 39.11 18.82
CA ARG A 232 -21.17 39.84 18.63
C ARG A 232 -21.07 41.12 19.45
N ALA A 233 -22.18 41.84 19.64
CA ALA A 233 -22.21 43.05 20.46
C ALA A 233 -21.83 42.79 21.93
N ALA A 234 -22.15 41.60 22.45
CA ALA A 234 -21.78 41.18 23.80
C ALA A 234 -20.35 40.61 23.88
N ALA A 235 -19.83 40.05 22.77
CA ALA A 235 -18.51 39.44 22.69
C ALA A 235 -17.34 40.44 22.61
N ASN A 236 -17.63 41.75 22.50
CA ASN A 236 -16.64 42.84 22.46
C ASN A 236 -15.53 42.61 21.41
N LEU A 237 -15.94 42.19 20.19
CA LEU A 237 -15.04 41.95 19.07
C LEU A 237 -14.47 43.27 18.52
N PRO A 238 -13.21 43.29 18.05
CA PRO A 238 -12.67 44.41 17.29
C PRO A 238 -13.53 44.70 16.05
N ARG A 239 -13.73 45.98 15.72
CA ARG A 239 -14.58 46.39 14.58
C ARG A 239 -14.16 45.77 13.24
N TRP A 240 -12.86 45.59 13.03
CA TRP A 240 -12.33 44.98 11.81
C TRP A 240 -12.63 43.48 11.72
N ALA A 241 -12.80 42.79 12.86
CA ALA A 241 -13.09 41.35 12.89
C ALA A 241 -14.58 41.06 12.60
N ASP A 242 -15.45 42.06 12.70
CA ASP A 242 -16.89 41.91 12.44
C ASP A 242 -17.24 41.68 10.95
N THR A 243 -16.26 41.86 10.05
CA THR A 243 -16.42 41.58 8.61
C THR A 243 -16.45 40.09 8.30
N PHE A 244 -15.84 39.25 9.14
CA PHE A 244 -15.84 37.80 8.95
C PHE A 244 -17.25 37.23 9.16
N PRO A 245 -17.67 36.22 8.38
CA PRO A 245 -18.96 35.59 8.58
C PRO A 245 -18.98 34.73 9.85
N TYR A 246 -20.17 34.30 10.26
CA TYR A 246 -20.33 33.26 11.26
C TYR A 246 -20.22 31.88 10.59
N VAL A 247 -19.34 31.02 11.08
CA VAL A 247 -18.95 29.78 10.39
C VAL A 247 -19.44 28.49 11.05
N ASN A 248 -19.31 28.34 12.38
CA ASN A 248 -19.38 27.06 13.11
C ASN A 248 -20.59 26.15 12.79
N GLY A 249 -20.72 24.94 13.34
CA GLY A 249 -20.18 23.69 12.76
C GLY A 249 -19.10 22.94 13.55
N GLY A 250 -18.68 23.43 14.71
CA GLY A 250 -17.60 22.84 15.52
C GLY A 250 -16.16 23.18 15.08
N LEU A 251 -15.92 23.59 13.82
CA LEU A 251 -14.58 23.89 13.29
C LEU A 251 -13.86 25.08 13.97
N PHE A 252 -14.61 26.09 14.41
CA PHE A 252 -14.07 27.27 15.10
C PHE A 252 -14.39 27.28 16.60
N SER A 253 -15.01 26.22 17.09
CA SER A 253 -15.44 26.11 18.48
C SER A 253 -14.28 25.65 19.39
N GLY A 254 -14.43 25.82 20.70
CA GLY A 254 -13.41 25.42 21.68
C GLY A 254 -12.26 26.43 21.80
N ASN A 255 -11.03 25.95 21.88
CA ASN A 255 -9.86 26.80 22.06
C ASN A 255 -9.55 27.60 20.78
N THR A 256 -9.53 28.93 20.87
CA THR A 256 -9.17 29.85 19.76
C THR A 256 -7.73 30.37 19.85
N GLU A 257 -6.90 29.75 20.69
CA GLU A 257 -5.47 30.03 20.74
C GLU A 257 -4.80 29.76 19.38
N VAL A 258 -3.75 30.55 19.12
CA VAL A 258 -2.98 30.51 17.88
C VAL A 258 -1.50 30.48 18.24
N PRO A 259 -0.67 29.63 17.61
CA PRO A 259 0.77 29.60 17.84
C PRO A 259 1.41 30.95 17.49
N ARG A 260 2.49 31.33 18.17
CA ARG A 260 3.23 32.55 17.86
C ARG A 260 3.93 32.42 16.51
N PHE A 261 4.06 33.55 15.82
CA PHE A 261 4.67 33.61 14.50
C PHE A 261 6.01 34.33 14.57
N SER A 262 7.03 33.74 13.93
CA SER A 262 8.18 34.49 13.45
C SER A 262 7.87 35.18 12.11
N LYS A 263 8.76 36.07 11.69
CA LYS A 263 8.71 36.69 10.35
C LYS A 263 8.67 35.64 9.24
N ILE A 264 9.44 34.56 9.40
CA ILE A 264 9.51 33.46 8.42
C ILE A 264 8.17 32.73 8.36
N ALA A 265 7.60 32.33 9.50
CA ALA A 265 6.29 31.68 9.56
C ALA A 265 5.19 32.57 8.97
N ARG A 266 5.20 33.87 9.25
CA ARG A 266 4.24 34.83 8.66
C ARG A 266 4.40 34.92 7.15
N SER A 267 5.62 35.00 6.64
CA SER A 267 5.87 35.00 5.20
C SER A 267 5.37 33.71 4.54
N TYR A 268 5.57 32.54 5.15
CA TYR A 268 4.99 31.31 4.63
C TYR A 268 3.46 31.36 4.62
N LEU A 269 2.83 31.81 5.70
CA LEU A 269 1.38 31.94 5.79
C LEU A 269 0.81 32.80 4.65
N LEU A 270 1.39 33.98 4.39
CA LEU A 270 0.94 34.87 3.31
C LEU A 270 1.20 34.26 1.92
N ASN A 271 2.36 33.63 1.71
CA ASN A 271 2.66 32.94 0.45
C ASN A 271 1.73 31.75 0.17
N ILE A 272 1.17 31.14 1.21
CA ILE A 272 0.18 30.08 1.11
C ILE A 272 -1.20 30.67 0.82
N GLY A 273 -1.57 31.77 1.47
CA GLY A 273 -2.82 32.50 1.22
C GLY A 273 -2.92 33.13 -0.17
N HIS A 274 -1.80 33.42 -0.83
CA HIS A 274 -1.79 33.90 -2.22
C HIS A 274 -1.83 32.79 -3.29
N LEU A 275 -1.93 31.52 -2.87
CA LEU A 275 -2.20 30.44 -3.82
C LEU A 275 -3.68 30.49 -4.25
N ASP A 276 -3.99 29.92 -5.41
CA ASP A 276 -5.37 29.84 -5.93
C ASP A 276 -6.10 28.59 -5.38
N TRP A 277 -6.74 28.74 -4.22
CA TRP A 277 -7.43 27.66 -3.52
C TRP A 277 -8.72 27.21 -4.19
N THR A 278 -9.17 27.86 -5.28
CA THR A 278 -10.28 27.36 -6.10
C THR A 278 -9.92 26.06 -6.83
N LYS A 279 -8.61 25.82 -7.05
CA LYS A 279 -8.09 24.64 -7.74
C LYS A 279 -7.84 23.44 -6.83
N ILE A 280 -8.13 23.57 -5.53
CA ILE A 280 -7.88 22.49 -4.57
C ILE A 280 -8.80 21.30 -4.82
N ASN A 281 -8.21 20.10 -4.90
CA ASN A 281 -9.01 18.89 -4.90
C ASN A 281 -9.27 18.43 -3.45
N PRO A 282 -10.52 18.17 -3.04
CA PRO A 282 -10.81 17.77 -1.65
C PRO A 282 -10.16 16.45 -1.21
N ASP A 283 -9.57 15.66 -2.09
CA ASP A 283 -8.81 14.48 -1.69
C ASP A 283 -7.36 14.80 -1.24
N ILE A 284 -6.86 16.02 -1.48
CA ILE A 284 -5.56 16.53 -0.99
C ILE A 284 -5.43 16.48 0.53
N PHE A 285 -6.56 16.59 1.23
CA PHE A 285 -6.58 16.65 2.69
C PHE A 285 -5.87 15.42 3.28
N GLY A 286 -5.93 14.27 2.61
CA GLY A 286 -5.17 13.09 2.98
C GLY A 286 -3.65 13.24 2.81
N SER A 287 -3.15 13.76 1.68
CA SER A 287 -1.70 13.96 1.49
C SER A 287 -1.15 15.05 2.41
N MET A 288 -1.97 16.04 2.73
CA MET A 288 -1.62 17.13 3.63
C MET A 288 -1.54 16.67 5.09
N ILE A 289 -2.52 15.89 5.60
CA ILE A 289 -2.44 15.28 6.94
C ILE A 289 -1.16 14.45 7.05
N GLN A 290 -0.86 13.64 6.03
CA GLN A 290 0.37 12.87 6.01
C GLN A 290 1.57 13.78 6.17
N ALA A 291 1.68 14.84 5.37
CA ALA A 291 2.83 15.74 5.38
C ALA A 291 3.09 16.35 6.78
N VAL A 292 2.04 16.75 7.50
CA VAL A 292 2.15 17.37 8.84
C VAL A 292 2.23 16.37 10.00
N THR A 293 2.11 15.07 9.75
CA THR A 293 2.19 14.02 10.78
C THR A 293 3.59 13.37 10.81
N ASP A 294 4.14 13.11 11.99
CA ASP A 294 5.47 12.51 12.20
C ASP A 294 5.62 11.10 11.58
N GLU A 295 6.83 10.73 11.14
CA GLU A 295 7.10 9.44 10.46
C GLU A 295 6.81 8.20 11.32
N GLU A 296 7.09 8.24 12.62
CA GLU A 296 6.79 7.12 13.54
C GLU A 296 5.27 6.90 13.68
N GLU A 297 4.50 7.99 13.71
CA GLU A 297 3.04 7.96 13.81
C GLU A 297 2.40 7.49 12.48
N ARG A 298 2.96 7.89 11.32
CA ARG A 298 2.56 7.37 10.00
C ARG A 298 2.67 5.84 9.93
N GLY A 299 3.78 5.28 10.43
CA GLY A 299 4.03 3.84 10.41
C GLY A 299 3.19 3.06 11.43
N ALA A 300 3.00 3.60 12.63
CA ALA A 300 2.22 2.96 13.69
C ALA A 300 0.71 2.93 13.41
N LEU A 301 0.19 3.97 12.73
CA LEU A 301 -1.24 4.11 12.43
C LEU A 301 -1.62 3.62 11.03
N GLY A 302 -0.64 3.31 10.18
CA GLY A 302 -0.90 2.97 8.78
C GLY A 302 -1.57 4.11 8.00
N LEU A 303 -1.32 5.37 8.41
CA LEU A 303 -1.88 6.58 7.77
C LEU A 303 -1.26 6.75 6.38
N HIS A 304 -1.78 5.98 5.43
CA HIS A 304 -1.40 6.01 4.04
C HIS A 304 -2.53 6.59 3.20
N TYR A 305 -2.30 7.79 2.63
CA TYR A 305 -3.18 8.38 1.62
C TYR A 305 -3.47 7.34 0.55
N THR A 306 -4.76 7.22 0.24
CA THR A 306 -5.24 6.33 -0.82
C THR A 306 -5.54 7.17 -2.05
N SER A 307 -4.82 6.90 -3.13
CA SER A 307 -4.97 7.66 -4.38
C SER A 307 -6.33 7.42 -5.03
N VAL A 308 -6.84 8.42 -5.75
CA VAL A 308 -8.12 8.34 -6.48
C VAL A 308 -8.22 7.08 -7.36
N PRO A 309 -7.19 6.68 -8.15
CA PRO A 309 -7.25 5.42 -8.90
C PRO A 309 -7.48 4.18 -8.03
N ASN A 310 -6.87 4.13 -6.84
CA ASN A 310 -7.05 3.00 -5.93
C ASN A 310 -8.41 3.04 -5.24
N ILE A 311 -8.92 4.22 -4.90
CA ILE A 311 -10.30 4.40 -4.42
C ILE A 311 -11.29 3.88 -5.47
N LEU A 312 -11.13 4.29 -6.73
CA LEU A 312 -12.01 3.88 -7.82
C LEU A 312 -11.95 2.38 -8.12
N LYS A 313 -10.80 1.70 -7.92
CA LYS A 313 -10.74 0.23 -7.98
C LYS A 313 -11.66 -0.45 -6.94
N VAL A 314 -11.94 0.21 -5.82
CA VAL A 314 -12.89 -0.28 -4.81
C VAL A 314 -14.31 0.12 -5.17
N LEU A 315 -14.56 1.41 -5.42
CA LEU A 315 -15.91 1.95 -5.59
C LEU A 315 -16.58 1.54 -6.90
N ASN A 316 -15.81 1.41 -7.99
CA ASN A 316 -16.35 1.05 -9.31
C ASN A 316 -17.04 -0.33 -9.27
N PRO A 317 -16.36 -1.43 -8.88
CA PRO A 317 -17.01 -2.74 -8.83
C PRO A 317 -18.00 -2.89 -7.65
N LEU A 318 -17.88 -2.05 -6.62
CA LEU A 318 -18.75 -2.09 -5.45
C LEU A 318 -20.16 -1.57 -5.77
N PHE A 319 -20.29 -0.39 -6.40
CA PHE A 319 -21.61 0.15 -6.77
C PHE A 319 -21.60 1.17 -7.92
N LEU A 320 -20.52 1.93 -8.16
CA LEU A 320 -20.56 3.02 -9.15
C LEU A 320 -20.76 2.51 -10.58
N ASP A 321 -20.20 1.36 -10.94
CA ASP A 321 -20.38 0.79 -12.27
C ASP A 321 -21.83 0.34 -12.51
N ASP A 322 -22.51 -0.20 -11.49
CA ASP A 322 -23.93 -0.53 -11.56
C ASP A 322 -24.77 0.74 -11.82
N LEU A 323 -24.49 1.84 -11.11
CA LEU A 323 -25.19 3.11 -11.33
C LEU A 323 -24.97 3.65 -12.75
N ARG A 324 -23.74 3.60 -13.28
CA ARG A 324 -23.42 4.03 -14.66
C ARG A 324 -24.10 3.13 -15.69
N VAL A 325 -24.15 1.82 -15.46
CA VAL A 325 -24.89 0.87 -16.32
C VAL A 325 -26.37 1.19 -16.30
N LYS A 326 -26.98 1.42 -15.13
CA LYS A 326 -28.40 1.78 -15.00
C LYS A 326 -28.73 3.11 -15.66
N LEU A 327 -27.83 4.09 -15.59
CA LEU A 327 -27.96 5.36 -16.30
C LEU A 327 -27.97 5.16 -17.81
N LYS A 328 -27.09 4.28 -18.33
CA LYS A 328 -27.06 3.94 -19.75
C LYS A 328 -28.32 3.19 -20.19
N GLU A 329 -28.80 2.22 -19.39
CA GLU A 329 -30.04 1.47 -19.63
C GLU A 329 -31.30 2.35 -19.58
N ALA A 330 -31.26 3.43 -18.79
CA ALA A 330 -32.34 4.41 -18.71
C ALA A 330 -32.51 5.20 -20.02
N GLY A 331 -31.42 5.41 -20.76
CA GLY A 331 -31.41 6.25 -21.97
C GLY A 331 -31.95 7.64 -21.67
N ASP A 332 -32.93 8.08 -22.46
CA ASP A 332 -33.65 9.36 -22.28
C ASP A 332 -35.02 9.17 -21.62
N SER A 333 -35.32 8.00 -21.06
CA SER A 333 -36.62 7.72 -20.44
C SER A 333 -36.78 8.51 -19.13
N PRO A 334 -37.71 9.48 -19.04
CA PRO A 334 -37.84 10.31 -17.85
C PRO A 334 -38.15 9.47 -16.60
N GLN A 335 -39.03 8.49 -16.70
CA GLN A 335 -39.42 7.65 -15.56
C GLN A 335 -38.24 6.83 -15.01
N LYS A 336 -37.45 6.22 -15.90
CA LYS A 336 -36.29 5.42 -15.48
C LYS A 336 -35.21 6.28 -14.83
N LEU A 337 -34.95 7.46 -15.40
CA LEU A 337 -34.02 8.44 -14.84
C LEU A 337 -34.46 8.93 -13.46
N LEU A 338 -35.75 9.22 -13.27
CA LEU A 338 -36.29 9.60 -11.97
C LEU A 338 -36.17 8.48 -10.94
N ASN A 339 -36.45 7.23 -11.34
CA ASN A 339 -36.31 6.08 -10.46
C ASN A 339 -34.84 5.87 -10.04
N LEU A 340 -33.90 6.07 -10.97
CA LEU A 340 -32.47 6.00 -10.67
C LEU A 340 -32.04 7.09 -9.66
N ARG A 341 -32.47 8.34 -9.86
CA ARG A 341 -32.20 9.43 -8.90
C ARG A 341 -32.77 9.13 -7.51
N LYS A 342 -34.01 8.64 -7.44
CA LYS A 342 -34.65 8.22 -6.18
C LYS A 342 -33.90 7.08 -5.48
N ARG A 343 -33.34 6.14 -6.23
CA ARG A 343 -32.47 5.08 -5.69
C ARG A 343 -31.18 5.68 -5.12
N MET A 344 -30.51 6.55 -5.89
CA MET A 344 -29.24 7.17 -5.47
C MET A 344 -29.38 8.00 -4.19
N ALA A 345 -30.50 8.71 -4.02
CA ALA A 345 -30.81 9.46 -2.80
C ALA A 345 -30.87 8.57 -1.53
N LYS A 346 -31.07 7.25 -1.69
CA LYS A 346 -31.14 6.27 -0.61
C LYS A 346 -29.86 5.45 -0.42
N ILE A 347 -28.83 5.64 -1.24
CA ILE A 347 -27.57 4.90 -1.10
C ILE A 347 -26.79 5.44 0.10
N ARG A 348 -26.33 4.54 0.96
CA ARG A 348 -25.47 4.84 2.12
C ARG A 348 -24.07 4.33 1.87
N VAL A 349 -23.08 5.15 2.18
CA VAL A 349 -21.66 4.80 2.09
C VAL A 349 -21.05 4.94 3.47
N PHE A 350 -20.44 3.86 3.97
CA PHE A 350 -19.86 3.81 5.30
C PHE A 350 -18.39 3.40 5.25
N ASP A 351 -17.52 4.24 5.80
CA ASP A 351 -16.08 3.96 5.93
C ASP A 351 -15.65 3.83 7.40
N PRO A 352 -15.48 2.60 7.92
CA PRO A 352 -15.13 2.35 9.32
C PRO A 352 -13.65 2.57 9.65
N ALA A 353 -12.85 3.11 8.72
CA ALA A 353 -11.47 3.55 8.96
C ALA A 353 -11.15 4.70 8.00
N CYS A 354 -11.92 5.78 8.10
CA CYS A 354 -12.04 6.74 7.02
C CYS A 354 -10.83 7.65 6.84
N GLY A 355 -9.95 7.78 7.84
CA GLY A 355 -8.83 8.73 7.79
C GLY A 355 -9.34 10.13 7.47
N SER A 356 -8.79 10.74 6.40
CA SER A 356 -9.20 12.04 5.88
C SER A 356 -10.53 12.06 5.10
N GLY A 357 -11.25 10.94 5.03
CA GLY A 357 -12.57 10.85 4.39
C GLY A 357 -12.54 10.67 2.86
N ASN A 358 -11.39 10.38 2.25
CA ASN A 358 -11.27 10.37 0.78
C ASN A 358 -12.22 9.39 0.08
N PHE A 359 -12.48 8.20 0.64
CA PHE A 359 -13.47 7.27 0.08
C PHE A 359 -14.87 7.87 0.05
N LEU A 360 -15.25 8.59 1.11
CA LEU A 360 -16.56 9.24 1.23
C LEU A 360 -16.68 10.41 0.26
N VAL A 361 -15.63 11.26 0.19
CA VAL A 361 -15.54 12.40 -0.73
C VAL A 361 -15.66 11.97 -2.18
N ILE A 362 -14.86 10.98 -2.61
CA ILE A 362 -14.88 10.52 -4.00
C ILE A 362 -16.20 9.81 -4.32
N SER A 363 -16.75 9.01 -3.40
CA SER A 363 -18.08 8.41 -3.56
C SER A 363 -19.15 9.47 -3.80
N TYR A 364 -19.14 10.54 -3.00
CA TYR A 364 -20.08 11.64 -3.11
C TYR A 364 -19.95 12.38 -4.45
N LYS A 365 -18.73 12.78 -4.84
CA LYS A 365 -18.47 13.48 -6.11
C LYS A 365 -18.92 12.66 -7.32
N GLU A 366 -18.59 11.37 -7.36
CA GLU A 366 -18.98 10.47 -8.45
C GLU A 366 -20.51 10.28 -8.52
N MET A 367 -21.17 10.15 -7.37
CA MET A 367 -22.64 10.08 -7.32
C MET A 367 -23.29 11.40 -7.78
N ARG A 368 -22.75 12.56 -7.38
CA ARG A 368 -23.21 13.88 -7.84
C ARG A 368 -23.03 14.07 -9.35
N ALA A 369 -21.94 13.57 -9.93
CA ALA A 369 -21.73 13.60 -11.37
C ALA A 369 -22.78 12.78 -12.14
N ILE A 370 -23.12 11.59 -11.64
CA ILE A 370 -24.19 10.76 -12.22
C ILE A 370 -25.55 11.46 -12.08
N GLU A 371 -25.84 12.09 -10.94
CA GLU A 371 -27.08 12.85 -10.73
C GLU A 371 -27.18 14.07 -11.66
N ALA A 372 -26.08 14.79 -11.87
CA ALA A 372 -26.03 15.92 -12.79
C ALA A 372 -26.37 15.51 -14.22
N GLU A 373 -25.83 14.38 -14.70
CA GLU A 373 -26.16 13.82 -16.00
C GLU A 373 -27.64 13.42 -16.10
N ILE A 374 -28.21 12.86 -15.03
CA ILE A 374 -29.66 12.59 -14.95
C ILE A 374 -30.46 13.89 -15.09
N ASN A 375 -30.07 14.94 -14.36
CA ASN A 375 -30.75 16.24 -14.38
C ASN A 375 -30.65 16.89 -15.78
N GLN A 376 -29.48 16.82 -16.42
CA GLN A 376 -29.28 17.32 -17.78
C GLN A 376 -30.21 16.63 -18.78
N ARG A 377 -30.26 15.28 -18.78
CA ARG A 377 -31.16 14.52 -19.68
C ARG A 377 -32.64 14.75 -19.42
N ARG A 378 -32.99 15.14 -18.19
CA ARG A 378 -34.37 15.49 -17.81
C ARG A 378 -34.74 16.96 -18.05
N GLY A 379 -33.79 17.80 -18.47
CA GLY A 379 -34.01 19.23 -18.62
C GLY A 379 -34.16 19.98 -17.28
N GLU A 380 -33.59 19.44 -16.20
CA GLU A 380 -33.66 19.96 -14.82
C GLU A 380 -32.30 20.53 -14.36
N ILE A 381 -31.60 21.24 -15.25
CA ILE A 381 -30.28 21.85 -14.95
C ILE A 381 -30.43 22.86 -13.79
N GLY A 382 -29.46 22.89 -12.88
CA GLY A 382 -29.48 23.77 -11.70
C GLY A 382 -30.33 23.27 -10.52
N ARG A 383 -30.91 22.08 -10.61
CA ARG A 383 -31.67 21.48 -9.51
C ARG A 383 -30.76 21.13 -8.32
N LYS A 384 -31.25 21.39 -7.10
CA LYS A 384 -30.65 20.92 -5.85
C LYS A 384 -30.54 19.39 -5.81
N SER A 385 -29.45 18.88 -5.25
CA SER A 385 -29.22 17.43 -5.09
C SER A 385 -30.27 16.79 -4.21
N ASP A 386 -30.72 15.60 -4.59
CA ASP A 386 -31.57 14.75 -3.74
C ASP A 386 -30.70 13.83 -2.84
N ILE A 387 -29.35 13.90 -2.92
CA ILE A 387 -28.40 13.05 -2.18
C ILE A 387 -27.89 13.78 -0.92
N PRO A 388 -28.32 13.38 0.28
CA PRO A 388 -27.90 14.06 1.51
C PRO A 388 -26.51 13.61 1.98
N LEU A 389 -25.71 14.53 2.54
CA LEU A 389 -24.42 14.20 3.16
C LEU A 389 -24.54 13.23 4.35
N THR A 390 -25.71 13.18 5.01
CA THR A 390 -26.00 12.22 6.09
C THR A 390 -25.89 10.74 5.67
N ASN A 391 -25.91 10.46 4.36
CA ASN A 391 -25.73 9.11 3.82
C ASN A 391 -24.27 8.64 3.85
N PHE A 392 -23.30 9.55 4.04
CA PHE A 392 -21.88 9.27 4.08
C PHE A 392 -21.40 9.26 5.53
N ARG A 393 -21.02 8.09 6.05
CA ARG A 393 -20.61 7.91 7.44
C ARG A 393 -19.19 7.42 7.54
N GLY A 394 -18.50 7.80 8.60
CA GLY A 394 -17.13 7.36 8.86
C GLY A 394 -16.85 7.11 10.32
N ILE A 395 -15.90 6.21 10.60
CA ILE A 395 -15.25 6.09 11.90
C ILE A 395 -13.76 6.30 11.69
N GLU A 396 -13.18 7.14 12.54
CA GLU A 396 -11.75 7.39 12.57
C GLU A 396 -11.27 7.43 14.02
N LEU A 397 -10.12 6.83 14.31
CA LEU A 397 -9.61 6.70 15.69
C LEU A 397 -9.16 8.04 16.26
N ARG A 398 -8.65 8.94 15.42
CA ARG A 398 -8.06 10.22 15.81
C ARG A 398 -9.00 11.38 15.51
N ASP A 399 -9.03 12.37 16.40
CA ASP A 399 -9.91 13.53 16.27
C ASP A 399 -9.64 14.36 15.00
N PHE A 400 -8.38 14.64 14.71
CA PHE A 400 -7.99 15.55 13.65
C PHE A 400 -8.32 15.00 12.26
N PRO A 401 -7.93 13.77 11.87
CA PRO A 401 -8.34 13.21 10.59
C PRO A 401 -9.88 13.10 10.49
N ALA A 402 -10.58 12.82 11.60
CA ALA A 402 -12.04 12.80 11.62
C ALA A 402 -12.64 14.19 11.32
N GLU A 403 -12.10 15.27 11.90
CA GLU A 403 -12.52 16.64 11.60
C GLU A 403 -12.25 17.03 10.15
N ILE A 404 -11.07 16.67 9.65
CA ILE A 404 -10.70 16.91 8.25
C ILE A 404 -11.62 16.15 7.30
N ALA A 405 -12.02 14.92 7.62
CA ALA A 405 -12.99 14.16 6.84
C ALA A 405 -14.35 14.86 6.76
N ARG A 406 -14.81 15.47 7.85
CA ARG A 406 -16.04 16.29 7.86
C ARG A 406 -15.90 17.50 6.95
N LEU A 407 -14.81 18.24 7.10
CA LEU A 407 -14.53 19.43 6.30
C LEU A 407 -14.43 19.10 4.80
N ALA A 408 -13.74 18.01 4.46
CA ALA A 408 -13.56 17.58 3.07
C ALA A 408 -14.90 17.23 2.39
N LEU A 409 -15.84 16.61 3.12
CA LEU A 409 -17.19 16.32 2.61
C LEU A 409 -18.01 17.59 2.34
N ILE A 410 -17.96 18.56 3.25
CA ILE A 410 -18.68 19.84 3.09
C ILE A 410 -18.10 20.64 1.92
N ILE A 411 -16.78 20.69 1.80
CA ILE A 411 -16.11 21.32 0.65
C ILE A 411 -16.51 20.60 -0.66
N ALA A 412 -16.58 19.28 -0.66
CA ALA A 412 -17.01 18.52 -1.83
C ALA A 412 -18.46 18.83 -2.23
N GLU A 413 -19.38 18.97 -1.26
CA GLU A 413 -20.75 19.45 -1.51
C GLU A 413 -20.77 20.82 -2.14
N TYR A 414 -20.05 21.77 -1.56
CA TYR A 414 -19.97 23.12 -2.10
C TYR A 414 -19.43 23.14 -3.53
N GLN A 415 -18.31 22.46 -3.79
CA GLN A 415 -17.74 22.38 -5.15
C GLN A 415 -18.72 21.78 -6.15
N CYS A 416 -19.43 20.71 -5.79
CA CYS A 416 -20.46 20.13 -6.65
C CYS A 416 -21.62 21.11 -6.90
N ASP A 417 -22.06 21.85 -5.88
CA ASP A 417 -23.12 22.86 -6.03
C ASP A 417 -22.68 24.04 -6.91
N VAL A 418 -21.44 24.52 -6.78
CA VAL A 418 -20.88 25.54 -7.68
C VAL A 418 -20.87 25.04 -9.12
N ILE A 419 -20.43 23.80 -9.36
CA ILE A 419 -20.34 23.22 -10.71
C ILE A 419 -21.72 23.02 -11.35
N TYR A 420 -22.71 22.55 -10.58
CA TYR A 420 -24.00 22.10 -11.14
C TYR A 420 -25.17 23.08 -10.97
N ARG A 421 -25.09 24.02 -10.02
CA ARG A 421 -26.12 25.04 -9.72
C ARG A 421 -25.61 26.46 -9.96
N GLY A 422 -24.31 26.68 -9.74
CA GLY A 422 -23.67 27.98 -9.90
C GLY A 422 -23.38 28.67 -8.57
N GLN A 423 -22.38 29.55 -8.59
CA GLN A 423 -21.76 30.20 -7.42
C GLN A 423 -22.78 30.85 -6.46
N LYS A 424 -23.74 31.62 -7.00
CA LYS A 424 -24.68 32.41 -6.19
C LYS A 424 -25.58 31.56 -5.30
N GLU A 425 -26.01 30.41 -5.80
CA GLU A 425 -26.93 29.51 -5.11
C GLU A 425 -26.20 28.64 -4.09
N ALA A 426 -24.96 28.23 -4.41
CA ALA A 426 -24.09 27.51 -3.49
C ALA A 426 -23.75 28.34 -2.24
N LEU A 427 -23.38 29.61 -2.42
CA LEU A 427 -23.02 30.52 -1.32
C LEU A 427 -24.16 30.78 -0.33
N ALA A 428 -25.41 30.81 -0.80
CA ALA A 428 -26.57 31.10 0.04
C ALA A 428 -26.89 29.97 1.04
N GLU A 429 -26.43 28.74 0.76
CA GLU A 429 -26.70 27.55 1.56
C GLU A 429 -25.47 27.05 2.34
N PHE A 430 -24.27 27.58 2.09
CA PHE A 430 -23.02 27.06 2.64
C PHE A 430 -22.76 27.38 4.13
N LEU A 431 -23.08 28.61 4.58
CA LEU A 431 -22.90 29.03 5.97
C LEU A 431 -24.24 29.29 6.66
N PRO A 432 -24.38 28.93 7.95
CA PRO A 432 -23.36 28.30 8.82
C PRO A 432 -23.19 26.80 8.56
N LEU A 433 -22.02 26.26 8.92
CA LEU A 433 -21.74 24.82 8.82
C LEU A 433 -22.62 24.05 9.81
N ASP A 434 -23.22 22.94 9.38
CA ASP A 434 -24.02 22.11 10.29
C ASP A 434 -23.10 21.39 11.30
N ALA A 435 -23.56 21.27 12.56
CA ALA A 435 -22.87 20.52 13.62
C ALA A 435 -23.13 19.01 13.55
N MET A 436 -23.87 18.53 12.53
CA MET A 436 -24.20 17.13 12.37
C MET A 436 -22.95 16.23 12.27
N ASN A 437 -22.90 15.21 13.13
CA ASN A 437 -21.71 14.38 13.32
C ASN A 437 -21.74 13.12 12.43
N TRP A 438 -21.44 13.27 11.13
CA TRP A 438 -21.42 12.14 10.19
C TRP A 438 -20.15 11.27 10.28
N ILE A 439 -19.06 11.86 10.78
CA ILE A 439 -17.79 11.17 11.06
C ILE A 439 -17.61 11.07 12.57
N ILE A 440 -17.46 9.86 13.08
CA ILE A 440 -17.31 9.58 14.51
C ILE A 440 -15.84 9.37 14.84
N CYS A 441 -15.34 10.11 15.82
CA CYS A 441 -14.03 9.86 16.40
C CYS A 441 -14.12 8.71 17.41
N GLY A 442 -13.49 7.58 17.14
CA GLY A 442 -13.44 6.44 18.04
C GLY A 442 -12.89 5.16 17.42
N ASN A 443 -12.75 4.12 18.25
CA ASN A 443 -12.18 2.84 17.80
C ASN A 443 -13.25 1.96 17.13
N ALA A 444 -13.19 1.85 15.80
CA ALA A 444 -14.13 1.07 14.99
C ALA A 444 -14.23 -0.41 15.39
N LEU A 445 -13.19 -1.00 15.98
CA LEU A 445 -13.24 -2.40 16.43
C LEU A 445 -14.00 -2.58 17.74
N ARG A 446 -14.16 -1.51 18.52
CA ARG A 446 -14.89 -1.50 19.79
C ARG A 446 -16.29 -0.94 19.67
N LEU A 447 -16.49 0.03 18.79
CA LEU A 447 -17.80 0.62 18.52
C LEU A 447 -18.75 -0.38 17.85
N ASP A 448 -20.03 -0.22 18.13
CA ASP A 448 -21.09 -0.92 17.41
C ASP A 448 -21.36 -0.19 16.09
N TRP A 449 -21.15 -0.86 14.96
CA TRP A 449 -21.35 -0.24 13.65
C TRP A 449 -22.84 0.04 13.37
N LEU A 450 -23.75 -0.71 13.99
CA LEU A 450 -25.19 -0.48 13.84
C LEU A 450 -25.64 0.81 14.53
N SER A 451 -24.95 1.26 15.59
CA SER A 451 -25.27 2.56 16.19
C SER A 451 -24.74 3.74 15.37
N VAL A 452 -23.69 3.50 14.55
CA VAL A 452 -23.08 4.53 13.69
C VAL A 452 -23.80 4.64 12.36
N CYS A 453 -24.14 3.50 11.76
CA CYS A 453 -24.87 3.37 10.51
C CYS A 453 -26.07 2.42 10.73
N PRO A 454 -27.21 2.91 11.26
CA PRO A 454 -28.34 2.04 11.58
C PRO A 454 -29.08 1.56 10.32
N PRO A 455 -29.64 0.33 10.31
CA PRO A 455 -30.36 -0.24 9.17
C PRO A 455 -31.58 0.57 8.73
N THR A 456 -32.35 1.12 9.68
CA THR A 456 -33.58 1.91 9.49
C THR A 456 -33.96 2.60 10.80
N GLY A 457 -34.26 3.90 10.76
CA GLY A 457 -35.03 4.69 11.75
C GLY A 457 -34.96 4.26 13.22
N VAL A 458 -33.78 4.29 13.83
CA VAL A 458 -33.66 4.28 15.29
C VAL A 458 -32.85 5.50 15.69
N ASP A 459 -33.45 6.34 16.54
CA ASP A 459 -32.80 7.50 17.15
C ASP A 459 -31.42 7.14 17.68
N VAL A 460 -30.39 7.79 17.14
CA VAL A 460 -29.04 7.67 17.67
C VAL A 460 -28.99 8.46 18.98
N LYS A 461 -29.15 7.78 20.11
CA LYS A 461 -28.69 8.34 21.39
C LYS A 461 -27.18 8.25 21.42
N LEU A 462 -26.51 9.32 21.01
CA LEU A 462 -25.09 9.52 21.24
C LEU A 462 -24.81 9.38 22.74
N ARG A 463 -23.96 8.41 23.08
CA ARG A 463 -23.23 8.41 24.35
C ARG A 463 -21.75 8.49 24.00
N SER A 464 -21.20 9.71 24.01
CA SER A 464 -19.76 9.91 24.12
C SER A 464 -19.37 9.79 25.60
N ASP A 465 -18.29 9.07 25.90
CA ASP A 465 -17.60 9.10 27.20
C ASP A 465 -16.72 10.37 27.31
N ASP A 466 -17.22 11.51 26.83
CA ASP A 466 -16.49 12.76 26.89
C ASP A 466 -16.88 13.51 28.17
N LEU A 467 -16.03 13.40 29.19
CA LEU A 467 -16.22 13.92 30.56
C LEU A 467 -16.35 15.46 30.65
N LEU A 468 -16.33 16.17 29.52
CA LEU A 468 -16.26 17.64 29.47
C LEU A 468 -17.40 18.31 28.70
N THR A 469 -18.39 17.58 28.15
CA THR A 469 -19.61 18.16 27.59
C THR A 469 -20.85 17.79 28.41
N PRO A 470 -21.66 18.75 28.89
CA PRO A 470 -22.95 18.44 29.48
C PRO A 470 -23.88 17.83 28.42
N ALA A 471 -24.53 16.72 28.77
CA ALA A 471 -25.35 15.89 27.89
C ALA A 471 -26.63 16.55 27.31
N THR A 472 -26.82 17.86 27.46
CA THR A 472 -28.07 18.56 27.16
C THR A 472 -28.16 19.22 25.78
N ASP A 473 -27.07 19.33 25.01
CA ASP A 473 -27.06 20.01 23.69
C ASP A 473 -26.66 19.09 22.50
N GLN A 474 -26.77 17.77 22.64
CA GLN A 474 -26.51 16.85 21.52
C GLN A 474 -27.77 16.66 20.66
N ALA A 475 -27.74 17.13 19.41
CA ALA A 475 -28.84 16.97 18.48
C ALA A 475 -29.08 15.48 18.13
N GLU A 476 -30.27 14.97 18.43
CA GLU A 476 -30.77 13.68 17.91
C GLU A 476 -30.90 13.82 16.38
N ILE A 477 -30.15 13.02 15.62
CA ILE A 477 -30.20 13.04 14.15
C ILE A 477 -31.15 11.95 13.69
N ASP A 478 -32.34 12.38 13.28
CA ASP A 478 -33.37 11.52 12.69
C ASP A 478 -32.99 11.08 11.25
N PHE A 479 -33.24 9.81 10.93
CA PHE A 479 -32.93 9.24 9.62
C PHE A 479 -34.09 9.49 8.64
N VAL A 480 -33.90 10.32 7.62
CA VAL A 480 -34.98 10.66 6.66
C VAL A 480 -35.21 9.59 5.58
N ASN A 481 -34.42 8.52 5.52
CA ASN A 481 -34.42 7.57 4.39
C ASN A 481 -34.68 6.11 4.80
N GLU A 482 -35.94 5.67 4.68
CA GLU A 482 -36.34 4.27 4.84
C GLU A 482 -35.85 3.37 3.67
N GLY A 483 -35.09 2.32 4.00
CA GLY A 483 -34.87 1.14 3.15
C GLY A 483 -33.77 1.22 2.08
N GLY A 484 -32.68 1.95 2.34
CA GLY A 484 -31.57 2.18 1.39
C GLY A 484 -30.48 1.11 1.34
N GLU A 485 -29.83 0.98 0.17
CA GLU A 485 -28.64 0.13 -0.05
C GLU A 485 -27.45 0.63 0.77
N THR A 486 -26.70 -0.26 1.42
CA THR A 486 -25.51 0.10 2.22
C THR A 486 -24.24 -0.46 1.60
N TYR A 487 -23.29 0.42 1.34
CA TYR A 487 -21.95 0.07 0.87
C TYR A 487 -20.93 0.41 1.93
N ILE A 488 -20.13 -0.58 2.33
CA ILE A 488 -19.04 -0.39 3.29
C ILE A 488 -17.73 -0.40 2.53
N CYS A 489 -16.91 0.65 2.63
CA CYS A 489 -15.64 0.69 1.92
C CYS A 489 -14.56 1.37 2.73
N GLY A 490 -13.30 1.06 2.48
CA GLY A 490 -12.20 1.78 3.12
C GLY A 490 -10.85 1.13 2.90
N ASN A 491 -9.84 1.75 3.50
CA ASN A 491 -8.47 1.23 3.57
C ASN A 491 -8.05 1.14 5.05
N PRO A 492 -8.49 0.09 5.78
CA PRO A 492 -8.19 -0.05 7.21
C PRO A 492 -6.69 -0.22 7.46
N PRO A 493 -6.20 0.01 8.69
CA PRO A 493 -4.77 -0.13 8.99
C PRO A 493 -4.30 -1.59 8.88
N PHE A 494 -3.12 -1.78 8.27
CA PHE A 494 -2.50 -3.09 8.11
C PHE A 494 -1.33 -3.26 9.08
N THR A 495 -1.36 -4.30 9.90
CA THR A 495 -0.24 -4.59 10.81
C THR A 495 -0.13 -6.08 11.01
N GLY A 496 1.00 -6.65 10.58
CA GLY A 496 1.27 -8.07 10.71
C GLY A 496 1.28 -8.52 12.17
N ALA A 497 0.83 -9.74 12.44
CA ALA A 497 0.70 -10.34 13.77
C ALA A 497 1.88 -10.12 14.76
N ARG A 498 3.10 -10.00 14.25
CA ARG A 498 4.32 -9.81 15.06
C ARG A 498 4.62 -8.36 15.38
N GLU A 499 4.12 -7.43 14.58
CA GLU A 499 4.37 -5.98 14.67
C GLU A 499 3.23 -5.26 15.41
N GLN A 500 2.10 -5.94 15.65
CA GLN A 500 0.96 -5.39 16.37
C GLN A 500 1.29 -5.00 17.81
N SER A 501 0.82 -3.82 18.21
CA SER A 501 0.89 -3.32 19.59
C SER A 501 0.04 -4.16 20.56
N LYS A 502 0.21 -3.94 21.88
CA LYS A 502 -0.60 -4.63 22.90
C LYS A 502 -2.09 -4.28 22.76
N ASP A 503 -2.40 -3.03 22.42
CA ASP A 503 -3.76 -2.53 22.27
C ASP A 503 -4.41 -3.07 21.00
N GLN A 504 -3.71 -3.06 19.86
CA GLN A 504 -4.18 -3.68 18.63
C GLN A 504 -4.48 -5.17 18.81
N LYS A 505 -3.62 -5.89 19.56
CA LYS A 505 -3.87 -7.29 19.94
C LYS A 505 -5.10 -7.45 20.83
N SER A 506 -5.40 -6.47 21.68
CA SER A 506 -6.62 -6.47 22.49
C SER A 506 -7.85 -6.26 21.61
N ASP A 507 -7.76 -5.34 20.65
CA ASP A 507 -8.87 -4.97 19.77
C ASP A 507 -9.24 -6.12 18.82
N ILE A 508 -8.26 -6.78 18.20
CA ILE A 508 -8.54 -7.95 17.35
C ILE A 508 -9.17 -9.10 18.15
N ARG A 509 -8.72 -9.35 19.39
CA ARG A 509 -9.34 -10.35 20.28
C ARG A 509 -10.78 -9.98 20.63
N HIS A 510 -11.06 -8.69 20.80
CA HIS A 510 -12.40 -8.20 21.09
C HIS A 510 -13.34 -8.36 19.90
N ALA A 511 -12.90 -7.98 18.69
CA ALA A 511 -13.70 -8.07 17.48
C ALA A 511 -13.90 -9.54 17.02
N MET A 512 -12.89 -10.38 17.19
CA MET A 512 -12.83 -11.74 16.61
C MET A 512 -12.89 -12.85 17.66
N LYS A 513 -13.74 -12.72 18.69
CA LYS A 513 -13.84 -13.69 19.82
C LYS A 513 -14.09 -15.15 19.40
N LYS A 514 -14.69 -15.39 18.23
CA LYS A 514 -15.02 -16.73 17.72
C LYS A 514 -13.84 -17.43 17.02
N PHE A 515 -12.75 -16.74 16.75
CA PHE A 515 -11.65 -17.26 15.94
C PHE A 515 -10.56 -17.89 16.82
N SER A 516 -10.08 -19.08 16.43
CA SER A 516 -8.88 -19.66 17.01
C SER A 516 -7.63 -19.09 16.34
N GLY A 517 -6.59 -18.74 17.11
CA GLY A 517 -5.33 -18.26 16.54
C GLY A 517 -5.34 -16.80 16.07
N VAL A 518 -6.29 -15.97 16.54
CA VAL A 518 -6.41 -14.53 16.22
C VAL A 518 -5.12 -13.73 16.32
N ASN A 519 -4.23 -14.06 17.26
CA ASN A 519 -2.93 -13.40 17.42
C ASN A 519 -1.96 -13.66 16.24
N SER A 520 -2.33 -14.51 15.28
CA SER A 520 -1.57 -14.84 14.07
C SER A 520 -2.13 -14.18 12.81
N LEU A 521 -3.27 -13.48 12.91
CA LEU A 521 -3.93 -12.78 11.81
C LEU A 521 -3.41 -11.34 11.70
N ASP A 522 -3.54 -10.78 10.50
CA ASP A 522 -3.30 -9.36 10.25
C ASP A 522 -4.41 -8.52 10.91
N TYR A 523 -4.09 -7.29 11.28
CA TYR A 523 -5.00 -6.40 12.00
C TYR A 523 -6.26 -6.07 11.17
N VAL A 524 -6.09 -5.94 9.86
CA VAL A 524 -7.18 -5.68 8.89
C VAL A 524 -8.29 -6.73 8.90
N CYS A 525 -7.98 -7.99 9.27
CA CYS A 525 -8.99 -9.05 9.36
C CYS A 525 -10.15 -8.70 10.30
N ALA A 526 -9.91 -7.87 11.32
CA ALA A 526 -10.92 -7.44 12.27
C ALA A 526 -12.01 -6.55 11.63
N TRP A 527 -11.64 -5.65 10.71
CA TRP A 527 -12.58 -4.80 9.97
C TRP A 527 -13.42 -5.62 9.01
N ILE A 528 -12.78 -6.53 8.28
CA ILE A 528 -13.48 -7.40 7.33
C ILE A 528 -14.49 -8.28 8.08
N TRP A 529 -14.11 -8.82 9.25
CA TRP A 529 -15.03 -9.57 10.09
C TRP A 529 -16.21 -8.72 10.58
N LYS A 530 -15.95 -7.51 11.09
CA LYS A 530 -17.02 -6.57 11.50
C LYS A 530 -17.99 -6.27 10.36
N ALA A 531 -17.49 -6.11 9.13
CA ALA A 531 -18.33 -5.90 7.95
C ALA A 531 -19.20 -7.12 7.62
N VAL A 532 -18.65 -8.34 7.72
CA VAL A 532 -19.43 -9.58 7.59
C VAL A 532 -20.52 -9.65 8.66
N GLN A 533 -20.21 -9.32 9.92
CA GLN A 533 -21.20 -9.29 11.00
C GLN A 533 -22.30 -8.24 10.78
N TYR A 534 -21.93 -7.07 10.25
CA TYR A 534 -22.89 -6.04 9.88
C TYR A 534 -23.81 -6.53 8.74
N GLY A 535 -23.23 -7.19 7.74
CA GLY A 535 -23.92 -7.81 6.59
C GLY A 535 -24.98 -8.84 6.98
N GLU A 536 -24.79 -9.56 8.08
CA GLU A 536 -25.79 -10.52 8.59
C GLU A 536 -27.09 -9.86 9.07
N ILE A 537 -27.03 -8.58 9.45
CA ILE A 537 -28.15 -7.83 10.03
C ILE A 537 -28.72 -6.85 9.00
N VAL A 538 -27.84 -6.21 8.22
CA VAL A 538 -28.18 -5.23 7.19
C VAL A 538 -27.58 -5.71 5.89
N SER A 539 -28.42 -6.02 4.90
CA SER A 539 -27.94 -6.40 3.57
C SER A 539 -27.04 -5.29 3.04
N SER A 540 -25.76 -5.66 2.85
CA SER A 540 -24.71 -4.71 2.54
C SER A 540 -23.61 -5.37 1.72
N SER A 541 -23.02 -4.56 0.85
CA SER A 541 -21.84 -4.96 0.10
C SER A 541 -20.66 -4.18 0.65
N SER A 542 -19.59 -4.89 0.99
CA SER A 542 -18.39 -4.31 1.56
C SER A 542 -17.21 -4.52 0.62
N ALA A 543 -16.25 -3.58 0.58
CA ALA A 543 -14.99 -3.79 -0.11
C ALA A 543 -13.85 -3.04 0.58
N PHE A 544 -12.78 -3.77 0.88
CA PHE A 544 -11.62 -3.20 1.58
C PHE A 544 -10.33 -3.40 0.79
N VAL A 545 -9.48 -2.38 0.85
CA VAL A 545 -8.05 -2.54 0.56
C VAL A 545 -7.43 -3.33 1.72
N SER A 546 -6.59 -4.31 1.41
CA SER A 546 -5.89 -5.12 2.41
C SER A 546 -4.49 -5.49 1.95
N THR A 547 -3.64 -5.92 2.88
CA THR A 547 -2.39 -6.63 2.55
C THR A 547 -2.69 -7.92 1.80
N SER A 548 -1.83 -8.25 0.84
CA SER A 548 -1.95 -9.51 0.08
C SER A 548 -1.82 -10.77 0.93
N SER A 549 -1.27 -10.66 2.16
CA SER A 549 -1.23 -11.74 3.16
C SER A 549 -2.61 -12.16 3.66
N LEU A 550 -3.66 -11.34 3.46
CA LEU A 550 -5.05 -11.72 3.74
C LEU A 550 -5.48 -12.94 2.91
N CYS A 551 -5.08 -12.99 1.64
CA CYS A 551 -5.46 -14.02 0.67
C CYS A 551 -4.33 -15.07 0.47
N GLN A 552 -3.44 -15.21 1.45
CA GLN A 552 -2.25 -16.07 1.35
C GLN A 552 -1.93 -16.75 2.69
N GLY A 553 -1.14 -17.82 2.63
CA GLY A 553 -0.57 -18.44 3.82
C GLY A 553 -1.62 -18.93 4.83
N GLN A 554 -1.35 -18.69 6.11
CA GLN A 554 -2.19 -19.17 7.21
C GLN A 554 -3.49 -18.37 7.39
N SER A 555 -3.60 -17.17 6.81
CA SER A 555 -4.82 -16.36 6.91
C SER A 555 -6.02 -17.08 6.28
N ILE A 556 -5.78 -17.89 5.25
CA ILE A 556 -6.86 -18.64 4.57
C ILE A 556 -7.60 -19.58 5.51
N SER A 557 -6.87 -20.47 6.20
CA SER A 557 -7.49 -21.42 7.13
C SER A 557 -7.86 -20.80 8.46
N LEU A 558 -7.22 -19.71 8.89
CA LEU A 558 -7.53 -19.08 10.17
C LEU A 558 -8.66 -18.04 10.11
N PHE A 559 -8.91 -17.43 8.95
CA PHE A 559 -9.89 -16.35 8.80
C PHE A 559 -10.99 -16.68 7.79
N TRP A 560 -10.61 -17.00 6.55
CA TRP A 560 -11.58 -17.11 5.46
C TRP A 560 -12.55 -18.29 5.62
N GLU A 561 -12.12 -19.37 6.26
CA GLU A 561 -12.98 -20.53 6.55
C GLU A 561 -14.24 -20.12 7.31
N THR A 562 -14.09 -19.33 8.39
CA THR A 562 -15.23 -18.81 9.16
C THR A 562 -15.92 -17.61 8.49
N ALA A 563 -15.18 -16.77 7.76
CA ALA A 563 -15.76 -15.60 7.10
C ALA A 563 -16.72 -16.00 5.96
N LEU A 564 -16.36 -17.00 5.15
CA LEU A 564 -17.15 -17.47 4.01
C LEU A 564 -18.35 -18.35 4.38
N GLU A 565 -18.46 -18.79 5.63
CA GLU A 565 -19.71 -19.37 6.14
C GLU A 565 -20.87 -18.37 6.09
N ARG A 566 -20.56 -17.07 6.22
CA ARG A 566 -21.53 -15.98 6.43
C ARG A 566 -21.54 -14.94 5.31
N GLY A 567 -20.55 -14.95 4.44
CA GLY A 567 -20.47 -14.06 3.29
C GLY A 567 -19.92 -14.78 2.07
N GLU A 568 -19.81 -14.04 0.96
CA GLU A 568 -19.15 -14.51 -0.25
C GLU A 568 -18.33 -13.39 -0.88
N ILE A 569 -17.21 -13.76 -1.53
CA ILE A 569 -16.42 -12.81 -2.31
C ILE A 569 -17.09 -12.65 -3.67
N PHE A 570 -17.46 -11.41 -4.02
CA PHE A 570 -18.13 -11.12 -5.30
C PHE A 570 -17.24 -10.37 -6.30
N PHE A 571 -16.21 -9.66 -5.83
CA PHE A 571 -15.12 -9.23 -6.69
C PHE A 571 -13.79 -9.19 -5.94
N ALA A 572 -12.69 -9.25 -6.68
CA ALA A 572 -11.38 -9.03 -6.10
C ALA A 572 -10.36 -8.47 -7.10
N HIS A 573 -9.49 -7.58 -6.63
CA HIS A 573 -8.24 -7.24 -7.31
C HIS A 573 -7.12 -8.12 -6.77
N ARG A 574 -6.43 -8.79 -7.68
CA ARG A 574 -5.23 -9.57 -7.38
C ARG A 574 -4.09 -8.69 -6.89
N PRO A 575 -3.07 -9.28 -6.24
CA PRO A 575 -1.98 -8.52 -5.65
C PRO A 575 -1.35 -7.52 -6.63
N PHE A 576 -1.41 -6.24 -6.31
CA PHE A 576 -0.74 -5.17 -7.04
C PHE A 576 0.16 -4.37 -6.10
N LYS A 577 1.20 -3.74 -6.65
CA LYS A 577 2.09 -2.89 -5.85
C LYS A 577 1.35 -1.62 -5.46
N TRP A 578 1.28 -1.36 -4.17
CA TRP A 578 0.83 -0.08 -3.67
C TRP A 578 1.94 0.94 -3.85
N GLN A 579 1.69 1.95 -4.67
CA GLN A 579 2.54 3.13 -4.80
C GLN A 579 1.75 4.29 -4.20
N ASN A 580 2.27 4.88 -3.12
CA ASN A 580 1.82 6.18 -2.66
C ASN A 580 2.86 7.22 -3.09
N ASN A 581 2.42 8.46 -3.30
CA ASN A 581 3.31 9.57 -3.67
C ASN A 581 4.09 10.12 -2.44
N ALA A 582 4.16 9.37 -1.34
CA ALA A 582 4.77 9.80 -0.08
C ALA A 582 6.24 9.36 0.03
N GLN A 583 6.99 10.08 0.87
CA GLN A 583 8.46 10.10 0.98
C GLN A 583 9.12 8.73 1.22
N ASN A 584 8.39 7.76 1.77
CA ASN A 584 8.82 6.38 1.98
C ASN A 584 7.82 5.42 1.35
N ASN A 585 8.05 5.07 0.08
CA ASN A 585 7.34 4.04 -0.67
C ASN A 585 7.45 2.69 0.08
N ALA A 586 6.57 2.46 1.05
CA ALA A 586 6.38 1.13 1.61
C ALA A 586 5.84 0.27 0.47
N ALA A 587 6.74 -0.46 -0.21
CA ALA A 587 6.41 -1.36 -1.30
C ALA A 587 5.65 -2.57 -0.74
N VAL A 588 4.38 -2.35 -0.39
CA VAL A 588 3.45 -3.37 0.08
C VAL A 588 2.61 -3.81 -1.10
N PHE A 589 2.42 -5.12 -1.22
CA PHE A 589 1.45 -5.67 -2.16
C PHE A 589 0.08 -5.68 -1.52
N CYS A 590 -0.85 -4.96 -2.14
CA CYS A 590 -2.23 -4.86 -1.71
C CYS A 590 -3.14 -5.72 -2.59
N VAL A 591 -4.23 -6.17 -1.99
CA VAL A 591 -5.39 -6.76 -2.66
C VAL A 591 -6.60 -5.90 -2.33
N ILE A 592 -7.63 -5.98 -3.17
CA ILE A 592 -8.96 -5.43 -2.85
C ILE A 592 -9.92 -6.60 -2.87
N VAL A 593 -10.73 -6.75 -1.84
CA VAL A 593 -11.70 -7.85 -1.75
C VAL A 593 -13.07 -7.28 -1.44
N GLY A 594 -14.03 -7.57 -2.32
CA GLY A 594 -15.44 -7.26 -2.14
C GLY A 594 -16.20 -8.45 -1.56
N ILE A 595 -16.86 -8.25 -0.43
CA ILE A 595 -17.61 -9.27 0.31
C ILE A 595 -19.05 -8.80 0.51
N SER A 596 -20.01 -9.70 0.29
CA SER A 596 -21.43 -9.46 0.55
C SER A 596 -22.03 -10.66 1.29
N ASP A 597 -23.13 -10.44 2.01
CA ASP A 597 -23.94 -11.51 2.62
C ASP A 597 -24.58 -12.41 1.55
N SER A 598 -25.06 -11.79 0.47
CA SER A 598 -25.70 -12.47 -0.66
C SER A 598 -25.58 -11.64 -1.94
N HIS A 599 -24.87 -12.17 -2.95
CA HIS A 599 -24.65 -11.51 -4.23
C HIS A 599 -25.36 -12.25 -5.36
N SER A 600 -26.38 -11.62 -5.95
CA SER A 600 -27.11 -12.16 -7.10
C SER A 600 -26.47 -11.82 -8.46
N GLY A 601 -25.37 -11.04 -8.47
CA GLY A 601 -24.74 -10.53 -9.67
C GLY A 601 -23.64 -11.42 -10.25
N SER A 602 -23.01 -10.95 -11.34
CA SER A 602 -21.78 -11.58 -11.85
C SER A 602 -20.61 -11.29 -10.92
N LYS A 603 -19.69 -12.26 -10.78
CA LYS A 603 -18.47 -12.09 -10.00
C LYS A 603 -17.29 -11.74 -10.91
N PHE A 604 -16.37 -10.91 -10.43
CA PHE A 604 -15.25 -10.40 -11.25
C PHE A 604 -13.91 -10.48 -10.53
N ILE A 605 -12.88 -10.97 -11.23
CA ILE A 605 -11.49 -10.91 -10.80
C ILE A 605 -10.74 -9.94 -11.70
N PHE A 606 -10.04 -8.99 -11.08
CA PHE A 606 -9.21 -8.00 -11.74
C PHE A 606 -7.73 -8.39 -11.57
N ASP A 607 -7.02 -8.56 -12.68
CA ASP A 607 -5.59 -8.86 -12.74
C ASP A 607 -4.89 -7.81 -13.62
N GLY A 608 -4.41 -6.74 -12.98
CA GLY A 608 -3.99 -5.53 -13.68
C GLY A 608 -5.16 -4.91 -14.45
N GLU A 609 -5.02 -4.80 -15.78
CA GLU A 609 -6.06 -4.29 -16.68
C GLU A 609 -7.03 -5.38 -17.15
N VAL A 610 -6.73 -6.65 -16.88
CA VAL A 610 -7.55 -7.77 -17.34
C VAL A 610 -8.68 -8.02 -16.35
N VAL A 611 -9.93 -7.96 -16.85
CA VAL A 611 -11.14 -8.27 -16.08
C VAL A 611 -11.69 -9.62 -16.52
N SER A 612 -11.84 -10.54 -15.57
CA SER A 612 -12.39 -11.87 -15.82
C SER A 612 -13.71 -12.06 -15.08
N LYS A 613 -14.78 -12.36 -15.82
CA LYS A 613 -16.06 -12.79 -15.23
C LYS A 613 -15.95 -14.25 -14.81
N VAL A 614 -16.30 -14.54 -13.56
CA VAL A 614 -16.06 -15.82 -12.90
C VAL A 614 -17.33 -16.34 -12.21
N HIS A 615 -17.36 -17.64 -11.92
CA HIS A 615 -18.51 -18.27 -11.24
C HIS A 615 -18.40 -18.15 -9.72
N ASN A 616 -17.21 -18.37 -9.18
CA ASN A 616 -16.88 -18.20 -7.78
C ASN A 616 -15.51 -17.52 -7.63
N ILE A 617 -15.26 -16.89 -6.49
CA ILE A 617 -13.95 -16.33 -6.13
C ILE A 617 -13.54 -16.97 -4.82
N SER A 618 -12.55 -17.86 -4.89
CA SER A 618 -12.00 -18.51 -3.70
C SER A 618 -11.20 -17.51 -2.84
N PRO A 619 -10.90 -17.85 -1.57
CA PRO A 619 -9.99 -17.06 -0.72
C PRO A 619 -8.61 -16.78 -1.34
N TYR A 620 -8.18 -17.59 -2.30
CA TYR A 620 -6.93 -17.43 -3.04
C TYR A 620 -7.06 -16.54 -4.28
N LEU A 621 -8.21 -15.90 -4.49
CA LEU A 621 -8.52 -15.05 -5.64
C LEU A 621 -8.40 -15.80 -6.98
N THR A 622 -8.96 -17.01 -7.00
CA THR A 622 -9.05 -17.89 -8.18
C THR A 622 -10.50 -18.25 -8.48
N ASN A 623 -10.78 -18.60 -9.74
CA ASN A 623 -12.10 -19.02 -10.22
C ASN A 623 -12.37 -20.49 -9.87
N ASN A 624 -12.35 -20.80 -8.57
CA ASN A 624 -12.57 -22.13 -8.03
C ASN A 624 -13.60 -22.07 -6.89
N GLU A 625 -14.12 -23.25 -6.51
CA GLU A 625 -14.83 -23.44 -5.25
C GLU A 625 -13.95 -23.03 -4.04
N ASP A 626 -14.61 -22.79 -2.90
CA ASP A 626 -13.92 -22.42 -1.67
C ASP A 626 -13.12 -23.61 -1.13
N VAL A 627 -11.79 -23.49 -1.24
CA VAL A 627 -10.82 -24.48 -0.78
C VAL A 627 -9.97 -23.86 0.31
N PHE A 628 -9.76 -24.61 1.39
CA PHE A 628 -8.92 -24.20 2.51
C PHE A 628 -7.76 -25.18 2.68
N VAL A 629 -6.54 -24.69 2.51
CA VAL A 629 -5.33 -25.50 2.73
C VAL A 629 -4.92 -25.41 4.19
N HIS A 630 -4.98 -26.55 4.89
CA HIS A 630 -4.58 -26.66 6.30
C HIS A 630 -3.14 -27.13 6.43
N LYS A 631 -2.52 -26.92 7.60
CA LYS A 631 -1.18 -27.43 7.88
C LYS A 631 -1.24 -28.95 8.01
N LEU A 632 -0.44 -29.67 7.21
CA LEU A 632 -0.22 -31.10 7.35
C LEU A 632 1.16 -31.35 7.92
N ASN A 633 1.28 -32.23 8.92
CA ASN A 633 2.58 -32.60 9.48
C ASN A 633 3.34 -33.57 8.57
N LYS A 634 2.64 -34.35 7.73
CA LYS A 634 3.21 -35.30 6.78
C LYS A 634 2.46 -35.25 5.44
N PRO A 635 3.10 -35.55 4.30
CA PRO A 635 2.42 -35.64 3.00
C PRO A 635 1.39 -36.78 2.95
N LEU A 636 0.30 -36.57 2.19
CA LEU A 636 -0.79 -37.56 2.06
C LEU A 636 -0.43 -38.77 1.15
N ASP A 637 0.51 -38.59 0.23
CA ASP A 637 0.84 -39.55 -0.84
C ASP A 637 2.13 -40.35 -0.58
N LYS A 638 2.58 -40.41 0.69
CA LYS A 638 3.79 -41.14 1.13
C LYS A 638 5.10 -40.70 0.46
N ARG A 639 5.16 -39.51 -0.14
CA ARG A 639 6.44 -38.94 -0.62
C ARG A 639 7.41 -38.72 0.56
N PRO A 640 8.74 -38.64 0.31
CA PRO A 640 9.74 -38.41 1.36
C PRO A 640 9.44 -37.16 2.20
N GLU A 641 9.72 -37.20 3.50
CA GLU A 641 9.41 -36.10 4.41
C GLU A 641 10.45 -34.97 4.27
N LEU A 642 9.97 -33.74 4.01
CA LEU A 642 10.82 -32.54 4.04
C LEU A 642 11.01 -32.10 5.50
N VAL A 643 12.22 -32.29 6.00
CA VAL A 643 12.58 -31.99 7.39
C VAL A 643 13.53 -30.79 7.49
N SER A 644 13.69 -30.23 8.69
CA SER A 644 14.81 -29.32 8.94
C SER A 644 16.10 -30.14 9.10
N GLY A 645 17.24 -29.57 8.72
CA GLY A 645 18.54 -30.20 8.93
C GLY A 645 18.91 -30.34 10.42
N ASN A 646 20.19 -30.61 10.66
CA ASN A 646 20.67 -31.01 11.98
C ASN A 646 20.91 -29.80 12.89
N GLN A 647 20.21 -29.77 14.04
CA GLN A 647 20.38 -28.73 15.05
C GLN A 647 21.51 -29.12 16.02
N ALA A 648 22.52 -28.26 16.18
CA ALA A 648 23.72 -28.58 16.98
C ALA A 648 23.51 -28.44 18.50
N ILE A 649 22.99 -27.29 18.95
CA ILE A 649 22.88 -26.90 20.38
C ILE A 649 24.21 -27.17 21.12
N ASP A 650 25.29 -26.61 20.61
CA ASP A 650 26.66 -26.97 20.98
C ASP A 650 27.50 -25.75 21.39
N GLY A 651 26.91 -24.56 21.47
CA GLY A 651 27.65 -23.32 21.70
C GLY A 651 28.58 -22.92 20.54
N GLY A 652 28.49 -23.61 19.39
CA GLY A 652 29.42 -23.46 18.27
C GLY A 652 30.75 -24.19 18.43
N HIS A 653 30.87 -25.10 19.41
CA HIS A 653 32.12 -25.79 19.71
C HIS A 653 32.40 -27.02 18.83
N LEU A 654 31.38 -27.63 18.20
CA LEU A 654 31.55 -28.74 17.24
C LEU A 654 31.63 -28.25 15.79
N ILE A 655 31.51 -26.94 15.55
CA ILE A 655 31.51 -26.33 14.22
C ILE A 655 32.79 -25.52 14.05
N LEU A 656 33.57 -25.88 13.03
CA LEU A 656 34.86 -25.31 12.72
C LEU A 656 34.82 -24.51 11.42
N LYS A 657 35.56 -23.41 11.38
CA LYS A 657 35.92 -22.75 10.12
C LYS A 657 36.87 -23.65 9.33
N LYS A 658 36.93 -23.46 8.01
CA LYS A 658 37.77 -24.26 7.11
C LYS A 658 39.24 -24.25 7.53
N GLU A 659 39.76 -23.11 7.95
CA GLU A 659 41.15 -22.94 8.38
C GLU A 659 41.42 -23.72 9.67
N ALA A 660 40.50 -23.67 10.63
CA ALA A 660 40.61 -24.39 11.89
C ALA A 660 40.54 -25.92 11.70
N ALA A 661 39.67 -26.38 10.80
CA ALA A 661 39.58 -27.79 10.43
C ALA A 661 40.87 -28.29 9.75
N GLN A 662 41.45 -27.51 8.84
CA GLN A 662 42.73 -27.83 8.22
C GLN A 662 43.88 -27.85 9.24
N GLN A 663 43.88 -26.93 10.21
CA GLN A 663 44.86 -26.93 11.28
C GLN A 663 44.72 -28.15 12.20
N LEU A 664 43.49 -28.58 12.49
CA LEU A 664 43.23 -29.79 13.27
C LEU A 664 43.79 -31.04 12.58
N VAL A 665 43.55 -31.21 11.28
CA VAL A 665 44.11 -32.34 10.51
C VAL A 665 45.63 -32.30 10.42
N ARG A 666 46.24 -31.10 10.33
CA ARG A 666 47.70 -30.94 10.34
C ARG A 666 48.33 -31.36 11.67
N THR A 667 47.65 -31.08 12.78
CA THR A 667 48.15 -31.37 14.13
C THR A 667 47.89 -32.83 14.50
N SER A 668 46.71 -33.34 14.13
CA SER A 668 46.23 -34.68 14.44
C SER A 668 45.60 -35.29 13.18
N PRO A 669 46.37 -35.99 12.32
CA PRO A 669 45.87 -36.55 11.05
C PRO A 669 44.68 -37.50 11.22
N ASP A 670 44.64 -38.24 12.34
CA ASP A 670 43.51 -39.12 12.69
C ASP A 670 42.17 -38.39 12.88
N ALA A 671 42.18 -37.06 13.04
CA ALA A 671 40.95 -36.27 13.18
C ALA A 671 40.14 -36.20 11.88
N GLU A 672 40.78 -36.40 10.70
CA GLU A 672 40.13 -36.25 9.39
C GLU A 672 38.90 -37.15 9.24
N LYS A 673 38.95 -38.38 9.77
CA LYS A 673 37.83 -39.34 9.71
C LYS A 673 36.58 -38.91 10.48
N TYR A 674 36.72 -37.93 11.38
CA TYR A 674 35.64 -37.37 12.19
C TYR A 674 35.13 -36.03 11.67
N LEU A 675 35.78 -35.45 10.67
CA LEU A 675 35.39 -34.17 10.09
C LEU A 675 34.47 -34.36 8.89
N ARG A 676 33.34 -33.64 8.90
CA ARG A 676 32.40 -33.60 7.78
C ARG A 676 32.19 -32.15 7.31
N PRO A 677 32.09 -31.91 5.98
CA PRO A 677 31.66 -30.62 5.48
C PRO A 677 30.28 -30.28 6.03
N LEU A 678 30.09 -29.04 6.50
CA LEU A 678 28.85 -28.54 7.07
C LEU A 678 28.32 -27.36 6.27
N TYR A 679 27.07 -27.45 5.83
CA TYR A 679 26.37 -26.40 5.09
C TYR A 679 25.24 -25.79 5.93
N GLY A 680 25.34 -24.49 6.22
CA GLY A 680 24.22 -23.62 6.53
C GLY A 680 23.67 -22.91 5.29
N ALA A 681 22.61 -22.12 5.46
CA ALA A 681 21.96 -21.41 4.35
C ALA A 681 22.95 -20.53 3.57
N ASP A 682 23.77 -19.73 4.27
CA ASP A 682 24.78 -18.87 3.65
C ASP A 682 25.95 -19.66 3.05
N ASP A 683 26.38 -20.73 3.73
CA ASP A 683 27.48 -21.58 3.28
C ASP A 683 27.14 -22.29 1.96
N PHE A 684 25.88 -22.71 1.80
CA PHE A 684 25.35 -23.31 0.58
C PHE A 684 25.32 -22.30 -0.57
N VAL A 685 24.81 -21.09 -0.33
CA VAL A 685 24.73 -20.05 -1.36
C VAL A 685 26.12 -19.60 -1.84
N LYS A 686 27.10 -19.53 -0.94
CA LYS A 686 28.47 -19.10 -1.23
C LYS A 686 29.40 -20.24 -1.68
N SER A 687 28.90 -21.48 -1.74
CA SER A 687 29.69 -22.69 -2.01
C SER A 687 30.95 -22.81 -1.14
N SER A 688 30.87 -22.36 0.12
CA SER A 688 32.00 -22.32 1.05
C SER A 688 31.62 -23.03 2.36
N PRO A 689 31.73 -24.37 2.42
CA PRO A 689 31.33 -25.13 3.60
C PRO A 689 32.25 -24.87 4.79
N ARG A 690 31.63 -24.86 5.97
CA ARG A 690 32.33 -25.06 7.25
C ARG A 690 32.59 -26.55 7.45
N TYR A 691 33.18 -26.92 8.58
CA TYR A 691 33.33 -28.32 8.96
C TYR A 691 32.67 -28.55 10.31
N CYS A 692 32.18 -29.75 10.56
CA CYS A 692 31.78 -30.19 11.89
C CYS A 692 32.51 -31.45 12.30
N VAL A 693 32.68 -31.60 13.62
CA VAL A 693 33.05 -32.86 14.22
C VAL A 693 31.79 -33.72 14.31
N TRP A 694 31.78 -34.84 13.60
CA TRP A 694 30.62 -35.73 13.46
C TRP A 694 30.98 -37.14 13.93
N LEU A 695 30.51 -37.50 15.11
CA LEU A 695 30.89 -38.73 15.82
C LEU A 695 29.71 -39.68 15.96
N LYS A 696 29.94 -40.97 15.68
CA LYS A 696 29.04 -42.07 16.05
C LYS A 696 29.35 -42.56 17.46
N ASP A 697 28.36 -43.16 18.13
CA ASP A 697 28.49 -43.60 19.52
C ASP A 697 29.68 -44.55 19.75
N ASN A 698 29.98 -45.42 18.78
CA ASN A 698 31.11 -46.36 18.83
C ASN A 698 32.49 -45.73 18.53
N GLN A 699 32.54 -44.44 18.17
CA GLN A 699 33.77 -43.73 17.81
C GLN A 699 34.23 -42.77 18.91
N VAL A 700 33.41 -42.51 19.91
CA VAL A 700 33.64 -41.48 20.93
C VAL A 700 34.92 -41.72 21.71
N ASP A 701 35.17 -42.95 22.16
CA ASP A 701 36.35 -43.28 22.97
C ASP A 701 37.65 -43.06 22.18
N SER A 702 37.68 -43.45 20.91
CA SER A 702 38.83 -43.20 20.03
C SER A 702 38.98 -41.71 19.69
N ALA A 703 37.87 -40.99 19.51
CA ALA A 703 37.91 -39.56 19.21
C ALA A 703 38.38 -38.71 20.41
N ARG A 704 38.05 -39.13 21.64
CA ARG A 704 38.53 -38.48 22.88
C ARG A 704 40.03 -38.61 23.11
N GLN A 705 40.72 -39.53 22.41
CA GLN A 705 42.18 -39.61 22.44
C GLN A 705 42.85 -38.42 21.71
N ILE A 706 42.11 -37.71 20.86
CA ILE A 706 42.58 -36.48 20.19
C ILE A 706 42.30 -35.30 21.13
N PRO A 707 43.33 -34.62 21.68
CA PRO A 707 43.15 -33.61 22.72
C PRO A 707 42.20 -32.47 22.32
N GLU A 708 42.28 -32.01 21.08
CA GLU A 708 41.45 -30.92 20.57
C GLU A 708 39.97 -31.32 20.46
N ILE A 709 39.68 -32.56 20.04
CA ILE A 709 38.29 -33.05 19.97
C ILE A 709 37.74 -33.26 21.38
N ASN A 710 38.55 -33.78 22.31
CA ASN A 710 38.13 -33.93 23.70
C ASN A 710 37.80 -32.58 24.34
N ASP A 711 38.63 -31.56 24.13
CA ASP A 711 38.38 -30.19 24.58
C ASP A 711 37.07 -29.61 24.00
N MET A 712 36.80 -29.82 22.70
CA MET A 712 35.53 -29.43 22.09
C MET A 712 34.33 -30.12 22.77
N ILE A 713 34.42 -31.44 23.01
CA ILE A 713 33.34 -32.20 23.66
C ILE A 713 33.06 -31.68 25.08
N GLU A 714 34.09 -31.41 25.88
CA GLU A 714 33.89 -30.89 27.23
C GLU A 714 33.32 -29.47 27.23
N LYS A 715 33.74 -28.59 26.30
CA LYS A 715 33.13 -27.26 26.13
C LYS A 715 31.64 -27.33 25.77
N VAL A 716 31.23 -28.28 24.93
CA VAL A 716 29.81 -28.52 24.64
C VAL A 716 29.05 -28.93 25.89
N ARG A 717 29.64 -29.83 26.69
CA ARG A 717 29.04 -30.27 27.96
C ARG A 717 28.85 -29.09 28.91
N GLU A 718 29.86 -28.26 29.11
CA GLU A 718 29.80 -27.05 29.93
C GLU A 718 28.71 -26.08 29.47
N TYR A 719 28.66 -25.80 28.15
CA TYR A 719 27.62 -24.96 27.56
C TYR A 719 26.21 -25.51 27.82
N ARG A 720 26.01 -26.81 27.66
CA ARG A 720 24.70 -27.46 27.83
C ARG A 720 24.24 -27.50 29.28
N ILE A 721 25.16 -27.62 30.25
CA ILE A 721 24.84 -27.55 31.69
C ILE A 721 24.22 -26.18 32.04
N GLY A 722 24.80 -25.10 31.50
CA GLY A 722 24.30 -23.73 31.68
C GLY A 722 23.14 -23.32 30.77
N GLY A 723 22.67 -24.21 29.89
CA GLY A 723 21.71 -23.89 28.82
C GLY A 723 20.23 -23.99 29.20
N GLY A 724 19.37 -23.76 28.20
CA GLY A 724 17.92 -23.97 28.31
C GLY A 724 17.53 -25.44 28.48
N GLU A 725 16.24 -25.73 28.66
CA GLU A 725 15.72 -27.07 28.91
C GLU A 725 16.19 -28.12 27.87
N VAL A 726 16.10 -27.77 26.58
CA VAL A 726 16.54 -28.65 25.48
C VAL A 726 18.06 -28.87 25.46
N ALA A 727 18.86 -27.87 25.88
CA ALA A 727 20.31 -28.03 25.95
C ALA A 727 20.69 -28.96 27.11
N ARG A 728 20.03 -28.79 28.26
CA ARG A 728 20.24 -29.63 29.46
C ARG A 728 19.88 -31.09 29.22
N SER A 729 18.89 -31.40 28.38
CA SER A 729 18.55 -32.78 28.02
C SER A 729 19.62 -33.49 27.17
N LEU A 730 20.65 -32.77 26.69
CA LEU A 730 21.71 -33.30 25.82
C LEU A 730 23.10 -33.33 26.49
N VAL A 731 23.17 -33.08 27.80
CA VAL A 731 24.43 -32.98 28.57
C VAL A 731 25.21 -34.31 28.58
N ASP A 732 24.51 -35.43 28.60
CA ASP A 732 25.12 -36.78 28.63
C ASP A 732 25.62 -37.24 27.26
N ILE A 733 25.24 -36.55 26.18
CA ILE A 733 25.67 -36.82 24.80
C ILE A 733 26.33 -35.58 24.16
N PRO A 734 27.40 -35.02 24.77
CA PRO A 734 28.01 -33.75 24.36
C PRO A 734 28.77 -33.83 23.03
N TYR A 735 29.05 -35.05 22.55
CA TYR A 735 29.84 -35.30 21.34
C TYR A 735 29.02 -35.24 20.03
N ARG A 736 27.69 -35.06 20.11
CA ARG A 736 26.79 -35.08 18.94
C ARG A 736 25.79 -33.94 18.95
N PHE A 737 25.24 -33.66 17.77
CA PHE A 737 24.13 -32.73 17.57
C PHE A 737 22.83 -33.32 18.16
N ARG A 738 21.81 -32.47 18.32
CA ARG A 738 20.47 -32.93 18.76
C ARG A 738 19.88 -33.91 17.75
N TYR A 739 19.93 -33.54 16.48
CA TYR A 739 19.50 -34.37 15.35
C TYR A 739 20.73 -34.85 14.58
N VAL A 740 20.71 -36.12 14.18
CA VAL A 740 21.84 -36.82 13.53
C VAL A 740 21.40 -37.46 12.22
N HIS A 741 20.66 -36.71 11.41
CA HIS A 741 20.23 -37.15 10.09
C HIS A 741 21.39 -37.11 9.09
N GLU A 742 21.64 -38.25 8.46
CA GLU A 742 22.64 -38.45 7.40
C GLU A 742 21.94 -38.94 6.13
N ALA A 743 22.41 -38.50 4.97
CA ALA A 743 22.05 -39.13 3.70
C ALA A 743 22.96 -40.34 3.43
N LYS A 744 22.48 -41.29 2.63
CA LYS A 744 23.31 -42.37 2.06
C LYS A 744 24.11 -41.86 0.86
N GLU A 745 23.46 -41.10 -0.01
CA GLU A 745 24.06 -40.61 -1.25
C GLU A 745 23.90 -39.10 -1.40
N LYS A 746 22.69 -38.57 -1.18
CA LYS A 746 22.33 -37.20 -1.57
C LYS A 746 21.31 -36.53 -0.66
N MET A 747 21.41 -35.22 -0.61
CA MET A 747 20.49 -34.32 0.09
C MET A 747 19.96 -33.29 -0.90
N VAL A 748 18.63 -33.25 -1.06
CA VAL A 748 17.95 -32.20 -1.83
C VAL A 748 17.64 -31.05 -0.88
N VAL A 749 18.29 -29.91 -1.09
CA VAL A 749 18.18 -28.71 -0.28
C VAL A 749 17.11 -27.79 -0.84
N VAL A 750 16.16 -27.40 0.00
CA VAL A 750 15.06 -26.51 -0.36
C VAL A 750 15.23 -25.18 0.38
N PRO A 751 15.32 -24.04 -0.33
CA PRO A 751 15.47 -22.75 0.32
C PRO A 751 14.19 -22.34 1.05
N ARG A 752 14.32 -21.83 2.27
CA ARG A 752 13.18 -21.34 3.08
C ARG A 752 12.60 -20.03 2.55
N THR A 753 13.39 -19.23 1.86
CA THR A 753 12.99 -17.93 1.29
C THR A 753 13.41 -17.89 -0.16
N THR A 754 12.51 -17.46 -1.03
CA THR A 754 12.79 -17.22 -2.45
C THR A 754 12.21 -15.88 -2.85
N THR A 755 12.80 -15.22 -3.85
CA THR A 755 12.27 -13.95 -4.34
C THR A 755 11.00 -14.20 -5.15
N GLU A 756 10.05 -13.27 -5.10
CA GLU A 756 8.82 -13.35 -5.91
C GLU A 756 9.06 -13.31 -7.42
N ARG A 757 10.20 -12.72 -7.84
CA ARG A 757 10.58 -12.53 -9.24
C ARG A 757 11.00 -13.82 -9.92
N ARG A 758 11.47 -14.81 -9.15
CA ARG A 758 11.91 -16.10 -9.71
C ARG A 758 10.73 -16.88 -10.27
N GLU A 759 10.95 -17.47 -11.44
CA GLU A 759 9.99 -18.37 -12.09
C GLU A 759 10.05 -19.79 -11.50
N TYR A 760 11.20 -20.18 -10.93
CA TYR A 760 11.48 -21.51 -10.41
C TYR A 760 12.09 -21.45 -9.02
N LEU A 761 11.84 -22.49 -8.21
CA LEU A 761 12.45 -22.59 -6.88
C LEU A 761 13.90 -23.09 -7.05
N PRO A 762 14.92 -22.34 -6.61
CA PRO A 762 16.31 -22.75 -6.78
C PRO A 762 16.69 -23.81 -5.74
N ILE A 763 16.32 -25.06 -6.00
CA ILE A 763 16.71 -26.19 -5.16
C ILE A 763 18.18 -26.54 -5.34
N GLY A 764 18.81 -26.99 -4.27
CA GLY A 764 20.20 -27.40 -4.21
C GLY A 764 20.38 -28.90 -4.10
N ILE A 765 21.53 -29.42 -4.52
CA ILE A 765 21.94 -30.80 -4.28
C ILE A 765 23.26 -30.78 -3.52
N ILE A 766 23.32 -31.53 -2.42
CA ILE A 766 24.55 -31.75 -1.64
C ILE A 766 24.78 -33.26 -1.56
N LEU A 767 25.99 -33.71 -1.86
CA LEU A 767 26.38 -35.13 -1.81
C LEU A 767 27.01 -35.49 -0.47
N THR A 768 26.99 -36.78 -0.12
CA THR A 768 27.70 -37.29 1.04
C THR A 768 29.22 -37.14 0.86
N PRO A 769 30.00 -36.98 1.95
CA PRO A 769 29.63 -37.14 3.37
C PRO A 769 29.25 -35.82 4.07
N ALA A 770 28.76 -34.81 3.35
CA ALA A 770 28.39 -33.53 3.95
C ALA A 770 27.17 -33.62 4.89
N ILE A 771 27.07 -32.64 5.79
CA ILE A 771 25.99 -32.46 6.76
C ILE A 771 25.34 -31.08 6.55
N VAL A 772 24.03 -30.99 6.75
CA VAL A 772 23.28 -29.72 6.71
C VAL A 772 22.77 -29.33 8.09
N THR A 773 22.75 -28.02 8.36
CA THR A 773 22.21 -27.46 9.61
C THR A 773 20.69 -27.25 9.55
N ASP A 774 20.06 -27.01 10.70
CA ASP A 774 18.62 -26.71 10.83
C ASP A 774 18.19 -25.39 10.16
N ALA A 775 19.14 -24.58 9.69
CA ALA A 775 18.89 -23.43 8.83
C ALA A 775 18.34 -23.82 7.45
N ILE A 776 18.57 -25.05 7.00
CA ILE A 776 18.16 -25.58 5.69
C ILE A 776 17.01 -26.59 5.85
N GLN A 777 16.08 -26.61 4.89
CA GLN A 777 15.13 -27.72 4.72
C GLN A 777 15.68 -28.73 3.73
N VAL A 778 15.56 -30.02 4.05
CA VAL A 778 16.25 -31.09 3.32
C VAL A 778 15.38 -32.33 3.14
N LEU A 779 15.49 -32.95 1.98
CA LEU A 779 15.04 -34.32 1.71
C LEU A 779 16.27 -35.22 1.62
N TYR A 780 16.33 -36.23 2.49
CA TYR A 780 17.40 -37.23 2.50
C TYR A 780 17.08 -38.34 1.50
N ASP A 781 18.00 -38.59 0.58
CA ASP A 781 17.94 -39.68 -0.43
C ASP A 781 16.65 -39.72 -1.25
N ALA A 782 16.07 -38.55 -1.56
CA ALA A 782 14.88 -38.44 -2.39
C ALA A 782 15.15 -38.81 -3.86
N ASP A 783 14.17 -39.44 -4.50
CA ASP A 783 14.23 -39.76 -5.93
C ASP A 783 14.35 -38.50 -6.80
N TRP A 784 15.07 -38.60 -7.91
CA TRP A 784 15.32 -37.48 -8.83
C TRP A 784 14.06 -36.88 -9.45
N PHE A 785 13.00 -37.65 -9.65
CA PHE A 785 11.74 -37.08 -10.14
C PHE A 785 11.15 -36.01 -9.20
N ILE A 786 11.47 -36.05 -7.89
CA ILE A 786 11.05 -35.03 -6.93
C ILE A 786 11.76 -33.70 -7.20
N VAL A 787 13.04 -33.74 -7.58
CA VAL A 787 13.83 -32.56 -7.97
C VAL A 787 13.17 -31.87 -9.18
N SER A 788 12.69 -32.65 -10.15
CA SER A 788 11.93 -32.14 -11.30
C SER A 788 10.63 -31.45 -10.87
N ILE A 789 9.84 -32.07 -9.97
CA ILE A 789 8.60 -31.48 -9.46
C ILE A 789 8.86 -30.17 -8.71
N LEU A 790 9.81 -30.17 -7.77
CA LEU A 790 10.16 -29.00 -6.97
C LEU A 790 10.74 -27.85 -7.80
N SER A 791 11.35 -28.17 -8.94
CA SER A 791 11.91 -27.21 -9.90
C SER A 791 10.92 -26.72 -10.94
N SER A 792 9.63 -27.10 -10.87
CA SER A 792 8.63 -26.73 -11.89
C SER A 792 7.94 -25.39 -11.62
N ARG A 793 7.38 -24.80 -12.69
CA ARG A 793 6.46 -23.64 -12.57
C ARG A 793 5.19 -23.98 -11.81
N LEU A 794 4.70 -25.21 -11.93
CA LEU A 794 3.53 -25.69 -11.17
C LEU A 794 3.76 -25.56 -9.67
N HIS A 795 4.93 -26.01 -9.20
CA HIS A 795 5.28 -25.91 -7.79
C HIS A 795 5.51 -24.46 -7.36
N MET A 796 6.16 -23.64 -8.20
CA MET A 796 6.32 -22.21 -7.91
C MET A 796 4.97 -21.47 -7.84
N ALA A 797 4.02 -21.78 -8.71
CA ALA A 797 2.67 -21.22 -8.64
C ALA A 797 2.00 -21.57 -7.30
N TRP A 798 2.08 -22.84 -6.89
CA TRP A 798 1.59 -23.29 -5.58
C TRP A 798 2.25 -22.55 -4.40
N ILE A 799 3.57 -22.38 -4.44
CA ILE A 799 4.31 -21.59 -3.44
C ILE A 799 3.75 -20.17 -3.36
N LYS A 800 3.60 -19.48 -4.48
CA LYS A 800 3.16 -18.08 -4.52
C LYS A 800 1.74 -17.88 -3.96
N ALA A 801 0.88 -18.90 -4.06
CA ALA A 801 -0.49 -18.87 -3.55
C ALA A 801 -0.61 -19.32 -2.09
N VAL A 802 0.06 -20.41 -1.72
CA VAL A 802 -0.18 -21.12 -0.44
C VAL A 802 0.87 -20.81 0.63
N ALA A 803 2.09 -20.40 0.25
CA ALA A 803 3.11 -20.07 1.22
C ALA A 803 2.76 -18.78 1.99
N GLY A 804 3.27 -18.66 3.22
CA GLY A 804 3.35 -17.36 3.88
C GLY A 804 4.39 -16.46 3.18
N ARG A 805 4.42 -15.17 3.51
CA ARG A 805 5.41 -14.23 2.95
C ARG A 805 6.22 -13.53 4.03
N LEU A 806 7.40 -13.08 3.64
CA LEU A 806 8.19 -12.08 4.36
C LEU A 806 8.29 -10.86 3.46
N LYS A 807 7.57 -9.78 3.82
CA LYS A 807 7.30 -8.67 2.89
C LYS A 807 6.64 -9.20 1.61
N ALA A 808 7.30 -9.04 0.47
CA ALA A 808 6.83 -9.55 -0.82
C ALA A 808 7.27 -11.00 -1.11
N ASP A 809 8.29 -11.52 -0.42
CA ASP A 809 8.94 -12.77 -0.83
C ASP A 809 8.28 -14.00 -0.19
N PRO A 810 7.96 -15.05 -0.96
CA PRO A 810 7.44 -16.30 -0.42
C PRO A 810 8.40 -16.97 0.57
N ARG A 811 7.84 -17.38 1.70
CA ARG A 811 8.51 -18.18 2.73
C ARG A 811 8.01 -19.61 2.65
N TYR A 812 8.84 -20.48 2.09
CA TYR A 812 8.56 -21.89 1.92
C TYR A 812 8.35 -22.58 3.28
N SER A 813 7.33 -23.43 3.35
CA SER A 813 7.00 -24.23 4.53
C SER A 813 6.79 -25.69 4.12
N ASN A 814 7.36 -26.62 4.88
CA ASN A 814 7.08 -28.04 4.67
C ASN A 814 5.62 -28.36 4.97
N THR A 815 5.06 -27.83 6.06
CA THR A 815 3.71 -28.17 6.52
C THR A 815 2.58 -27.57 5.70
N LEU A 816 2.82 -26.43 5.05
CA LEU A 816 1.79 -25.71 4.32
C LEU A 816 1.94 -25.87 2.80
N VAL A 817 3.17 -25.88 2.29
CA VAL A 817 3.44 -25.96 0.85
C VAL A 817 3.71 -27.40 0.44
N TYR A 818 4.81 -27.99 0.92
CA TYR A 818 5.29 -29.28 0.41
C TYR A 818 4.33 -30.43 0.69
N ASN A 819 3.86 -30.54 1.93
CA ASN A 819 2.98 -31.63 2.37
C ASN A 819 1.59 -31.57 1.72
N ASN A 820 1.14 -30.38 1.29
CA ASN A 820 -0.14 -30.17 0.63
C ASN A 820 -0.04 -30.11 -0.90
N PHE A 821 1.16 -30.11 -1.49
CA PHE A 821 1.29 -29.97 -2.94
C PHE A 821 0.66 -31.18 -3.66
N PRO A 822 -0.39 -30.99 -4.48
CA PRO A 822 -1.17 -32.10 -5.02
C PRO A 822 -0.45 -32.74 -6.21
N ILE A 823 -0.02 -34.00 -6.07
CA ILE A 823 0.65 -34.76 -7.13
C ILE A 823 -0.33 -35.83 -7.66
N PRO A 824 -0.63 -35.87 -8.96
CA PRO A 824 -1.44 -36.93 -9.54
C PRO A 824 -0.70 -38.28 -9.47
N LYS A 825 -1.44 -39.39 -9.55
CA LYS A 825 -0.82 -40.73 -9.55
C LYS A 825 0.16 -40.87 -10.72
N LEU A 826 1.46 -40.99 -10.41
CA LEU A 826 2.51 -41.09 -11.41
C LEU A 826 2.70 -42.55 -11.85
N THR A 827 2.80 -42.78 -13.16
CA THR A 827 3.24 -44.07 -13.72
C THR A 827 4.76 -44.20 -13.63
N GLU A 828 5.29 -45.42 -13.77
CA GLU A 828 6.75 -45.63 -13.81
C GLU A 828 7.41 -44.88 -14.99
N LYS A 829 6.74 -44.83 -16.14
CA LYS A 829 7.21 -44.01 -17.28
C LYS A 829 7.28 -42.53 -16.91
N ASN A 830 6.27 -42.00 -16.23
CA ASN A 830 6.29 -40.61 -15.78
C ASN A 830 7.50 -40.33 -14.86
N LYS A 831 7.80 -41.24 -13.92
CA LYS A 831 8.95 -41.08 -13.01
C LYS A 831 10.28 -41.09 -13.76
N VAL A 832 10.44 -41.96 -14.77
CA VAL A 832 11.64 -42.00 -15.61
C VAL A 832 11.78 -40.71 -16.42
N ASP A 833 10.72 -40.25 -17.07
CA ASP A 833 10.74 -39.02 -17.87
C ASP A 833 11.07 -37.79 -16.99
N LEU A 834 10.46 -37.68 -15.80
CA LEU A 834 10.74 -36.60 -14.85
C LEU A 834 12.15 -36.68 -14.25
N THR A 835 12.68 -37.89 -14.02
CA THR A 835 14.07 -38.09 -13.57
C THR A 835 15.04 -37.55 -14.61
N LYS A 836 14.83 -37.86 -15.88
CA LYS A 836 15.64 -37.32 -16.97
C LYS A 836 15.58 -35.79 -17.04
N CYS A 837 14.39 -35.20 -16.86
CA CYS A 837 14.26 -33.74 -16.80
C CYS A 837 15.04 -33.13 -15.62
N ALA A 838 15.05 -33.78 -14.45
CA ALA A 838 15.85 -33.33 -13.32
C ALA A 838 17.36 -33.39 -13.63
N GLU A 839 17.84 -34.46 -14.24
CA GLU A 839 19.23 -34.61 -14.67
C GLU A 839 19.63 -33.53 -15.68
N ASP A 840 18.80 -33.29 -16.70
CA ASP A 840 19.04 -32.26 -17.72
C ASP A 840 19.14 -30.85 -17.09
N ILE A 841 18.30 -30.53 -16.10
CA ILE A 841 18.38 -29.27 -15.34
C ILE A 841 19.71 -29.17 -14.59
N LEU A 842 20.16 -30.25 -13.94
CA LEU A 842 21.40 -30.25 -13.17
C LEU A 842 22.62 -30.14 -14.08
N LEU A 843 22.65 -30.87 -15.20
CA LEU A 843 23.69 -30.77 -16.22
C LEU A 843 23.76 -29.37 -16.83
N ALA A 844 22.61 -28.75 -17.10
CA ALA A 844 22.56 -27.39 -17.62
C ALA A 844 23.15 -26.37 -16.62
N ARG A 845 22.98 -26.58 -15.31
CA ARG A 845 23.60 -25.74 -14.27
C ARG A 845 25.12 -25.93 -14.23
N GLU A 846 25.58 -27.18 -14.26
CA GLU A 846 27.00 -27.53 -14.17
C GLU A 846 27.83 -26.93 -15.32
N ALA A 847 27.23 -26.84 -16.51
CA ALA A 847 27.87 -26.22 -17.69
C ALA A 847 28.26 -24.74 -17.50
N HIS A 848 27.74 -24.07 -16.46
CA HIS A 848 28.00 -22.66 -16.17
C HIS A 848 28.83 -22.44 -14.91
N PHE A 849 29.49 -23.47 -14.37
CA PHE A 849 30.44 -23.29 -13.28
C PHE A 849 31.54 -22.26 -13.66
N PRO A 850 31.87 -21.26 -12.81
CA PRO A 850 31.57 -21.14 -11.38
C PRO A 850 30.38 -20.21 -11.02
N ALA A 851 29.43 -19.95 -11.94
CA ALA A 851 28.26 -19.11 -11.63
C ALA A 851 27.45 -19.68 -10.46
N THR A 852 26.95 -18.81 -9.57
CA THR A 852 26.18 -19.26 -8.39
C THR A 852 24.74 -19.58 -8.78
N ILE A 853 24.04 -20.35 -7.93
CA ILE A 853 22.60 -20.61 -8.10
C ILE A 853 21.80 -19.30 -8.11
N ALA A 854 22.24 -18.27 -7.39
CA ALA A 854 21.58 -16.97 -7.41
C ALA A 854 21.71 -16.29 -8.79
N ASP A 855 22.88 -16.38 -9.42
CA ASP A 855 23.15 -15.81 -10.75
C ASP A 855 22.37 -16.56 -11.83
N LEU A 856 22.35 -17.89 -11.78
CA LEU A 856 21.68 -18.75 -12.75
C LEU A 856 20.16 -18.60 -12.77
N TYR A 857 19.56 -18.18 -11.65
CA TYR A 857 18.12 -18.02 -11.48
C TYR A 857 17.69 -16.55 -11.36
N ASP A 858 18.55 -15.61 -11.74
CA ASP A 858 18.14 -14.23 -12.02
C ASP A 858 17.31 -14.22 -13.32
N PRO A 859 16.02 -13.83 -13.30
CA PRO A 859 15.14 -13.90 -14.48
C PRO A 859 15.70 -13.23 -15.74
N GLU A 860 16.46 -12.14 -15.57
CA GLU A 860 17.05 -11.34 -16.65
C GLU A 860 18.36 -11.94 -17.18
N LYS A 861 19.04 -12.80 -16.40
CA LYS A 861 20.36 -13.35 -16.72
C LYS A 861 20.38 -14.87 -16.85
N MET A 862 19.25 -15.53 -16.67
CA MET A 862 19.13 -16.99 -16.71
C MET A 862 19.61 -17.52 -18.07
N PRO A 863 20.62 -18.42 -18.10
CA PRO A 863 21.14 -18.98 -19.34
C PRO A 863 20.08 -19.73 -20.15
N GLU A 864 20.15 -19.59 -21.48
CA GLU A 864 19.14 -20.13 -22.40
C GLU A 864 19.01 -21.66 -22.34
N ASN A 865 20.12 -22.39 -22.21
CA ASN A 865 20.09 -23.86 -22.06
C ASN A 865 19.39 -24.29 -20.76
N LEU A 866 19.58 -23.54 -19.66
CA LEU A 866 18.91 -23.80 -18.39
C LEU A 866 17.42 -23.47 -18.47
N ARG A 867 17.05 -22.36 -19.12
CA ARG A 867 15.66 -22.00 -19.38
C ARG A 867 14.94 -23.09 -20.16
N ARG A 868 15.54 -23.59 -21.25
CA ARG A 868 15.00 -24.71 -22.04
C ARG A 868 14.85 -26.01 -21.26
N ALA A 869 15.80 -26.32 -20.38
CA ALA A 869 15.70 -27.51 -19.52
C ALA A 869 14.48 -27.44 -18.59
N HIS A 870 14.19 -26.26 -18.02
CA HIS A 870 12.98 -26.02 -17.24
C HIS A 870 11.70 -26.03 -18.08
N GLU A 871 11.69 -25.40 -19.25
CA GLU A 871 10.53 -25.42 -20.15
C GLU A 871 10.17 -26.85 -20.58
N ARG A 872 11.19 -27.70 -20.77
CA ARG A 872 11.00 -29.13 -21.06
C ARG A 872 10.42 -29.87 -19.85
N ASN A 873 10.96 -29.61 -18.66
CA ASN A 873 10.46 -30.17 -17.41
C ASN A 873 8.98 -29.81 -17.19
N ASP A 874 8.63 -28.53 -17.37
CA ASP A 874 7.26 -28.06 -17.28
C ASP A 874 6.38 -28.71 -18.34
N GLU A 875 6.81 -28.80 -19.61
CA GLU A 875 6.02 -29.47 -20.64
C GLU A 875 5.67 -30.92 -20.29
N VAL A 876 6.65 -31.67 -19.76
CA VAL A 876 6.46 -33.06 -19.34
C VAL A 876 5.50 -33.12 -18.15
N LEU A 877 5.71 -32.29 -17.14
CA LEU A 877 4.88 -32.28 -15.94
C LEU A 877 3.45 -31.83 -16.26
N GLU A 878 3.27 -30.77 -17.03
CA GLU A 878 1.95 -30.24 -17.41
C GLU A 878 1.13 -31.24 -18.25
N ARG A 879 1.80 -31.99 -19.14
CA ARG A 879 1.15 -33.11 -19.86
C ARG A 879 0.69 -34.22 -18.91
N ILE A 880 1.39 -34.47 -17.82
CA ILE A 880 0.94 -35.43 -16.79
C ILE A 880 -0.32 -34.90 -16.07
N TYR A 881 -0.42 -33.59 -15.84
CA TYR A 881 -1.55 -32.99 -15.12
C TYR A 881 -2.82 -32.84 -15.97
N ILE A 882 -2.69 -32.38 -17.23
CA ILE A 882 -3.84 -32.04 -18.09
C ILE A 882 -3.71 -32.52 -19.55
N GLY A 883 -2.64 -33.24 -19.91
CA GLY A 883 -2.41 -33.71 -21.28
C GLY A 883 -1.86 -32.67 -22.27
N ARG A 884 -1.72 -31.41 -21.85
CA ARG A 884 -1.17 -30.29 -22.65
C ARG A 884 -0.45 -29.27 -21.76
N LYS A 885 0.13 -28.23 -22.37
CA LYS A 885 0.65 -27.08 -21.63
C LYS A 885 -0.49 -26.23 -21.03
N PHE A 886 -0.26 -25.66 -19.86
CA PHE A 886 -1.12 -24.62 -19.28
C PHE A 886 -0.91 -23.30 -20.02
N LYS A 887 -1.97 -22.50 -20.11
CA LYS A 887 -1.97 -21.19 -20.76
C LYS A 887 -1.31 -20.13 -19.89
N ASN A 888 -1.53 -20.18 -18.58
CA ASN A 888 -1.03 -19.21 -17.61
C ASN A 888 -1.01 -19.79 -16.18
N ASP A 889 -0.46 -19.04 -15.23
CA ASP A 889 -0.35 -19.47 -13.82
C ASP A 889 -1.72 -19.56 -13.13
N THR A 890 -2.74 -18.84 -13.62
CA THR A 890 -4.12 -18.97 -13.12
C THR A 890 -4.66 -20.37 -13.38
N GLU A 891 -4.57 -20.86 -14.61
CA GLU A 891 -5.04 -22.21 -14.98
C GLU A 891 -4.26 -23.29 -14.20
N ARG A 892 -2.97 -23.07 -13.94
CA ARG A 892 -2.14 -23.95 -13.09
C ARG A 892 -2.73 -24.05 -11.68
N LEU A 893 -2.98 -22.91 -11.03
CA LEU A 893 -3.53 -22.85 -9.68
C LEU A 893 -4.94 -23.46 -9.60
N GLU A 894 -5.80 -23.14 -10.56
CA GLU A 894 -7.16 -23.68 -10.63
C GLU A 894 -7.13 -25.22 -10.62
N LYS A 895 -6.27 -25.80 -11.47
CA LYS A 895 -6.12 -27.26 -11.55
C LYS A 895 -5.49 -27.88 -10.31
N LEU A 896 -4.50 -27.21 -9.69
CA LEU A 896 -3.88 -27.69 -8.46
C LEU A 896 -4.89 -27.77 -7.33
N PHE A 897 -5.71 -26.74 -7.13
CA PHE A 897 -6.76 -26.76 -6.11
C PHE A 897 -7.83 -27.82 -6.41
N ASP A 898 -8.26 -28.01 -7.67
CA ASP A 898 -9.16 -29.12 -8.05
C ASP A 898 -8.60 -30.48 -7.64
N LEU A 899 -7.30 -30.72 -7.88
CA LEU A 899 -6.62 -31.95 -7.46
C LEU A 899 -6.48 -32.06 -5.94
N TYR A 900 -6.15 -30.97 -5.25
CA TYR A 900 -6.06 -30.93 -3.79
C TYR A 900 -7.39 -31.31 -3.14
N THR A 901 -8.51 -30.75 -3.61
CA THR A 901 -9.86 -31.08 -3.13
C THR A 901 -10.18 -32.57 -3.32
N LYS A 902 -9.82 -33.14 -4.48
CA LYS A 902 -9.98 -34.58 -4.75
C LYS A 902 -9.12 -35.46 -3.84
N MET A 903 -7.90 -35.04 -3.52
CA MET A 903 -6.98 -35.80 -2.67
C MET A 903 -7.36 -35.77 -1.18
N THR A 904 -7.91 -34.65 -0.71
CA THR A 904 -8.26 -34.45 0.70
C THR A 904 -9.66 -34.97 1.05
N GLY A 905 -10.49 -35.27 0.05
CA GLY A 905 -11.86 -35.75 0.28
C GLY A 905 -12.82 -34.66 0.80
N SER A 906 -12.35 -33.43 0.94
CA SER A 906 -13.15 -32.25 1.29
C SER A 906 -14.12 -31.98 0.15
N ARG A 907 -15.40 -32.34 0.30
CA ARG A 907 -16.43 -31.85 -0.62
C ARG A 907 -16.58 -30.34 -0.40
N PRO A 908 -16.60 -29.51 -1.46
CA PRO A 908 -16.92 -28.09 -1.30
C PRO A 908 -18.29 -27.95 -0.63
N ASN A 909 -18.43 -26.99 0.28
CA ASN A 909 -19.69 -26.69 0.96
C ASN A 909 -20.69 -26.17 -0.07
N ILE A 910 -21.45 -27.07 -0.70
CA ILE A 910 -22.55 -26.69 -1.59
C ILE A 910 -23.64 -26.06 -0.70
N LYS A 911 -23.74 -24.72 -0.73
CA LYS A 911 -24.87 -23.99 -0.13
C LYS A 911 -26.17 -24.54 -0.74
N MET A 912 -26.96 -25.27 0.04
CA MET A 912 -28.31 -25.66 -0.36
C MET A 912 -29.17 -24.39 -0.41
N THR A 913 -29.51 -23.95 -1.62
CA THR A 913 -30.57 -22.97 -1.86
C THR A 913 -31.89 -23.58 -1.39
N THR A 914 -32.38 -23.14 -0.23
CA THR A 914 -33.75 -23.44 0.21
C THR A 914 -34.72 -22.71 -0.72
N SER A 915 -35.20 -23.39 -1.75
CA SER A 915 -36.40 -22.97 -2.48
C SER A 915 -37.59 -23.11 -1.53
N LYS A 916 -38.19 -21.98 -1.15
CA LYS A 916 -39.56 -21.95 -0.62
C LYS A 916 -40.48 -22.42 -1.74
N GLN A 917 -40.81 -23.72 -1.75
CA GLN A 917 -42.06 -24.18 -2.36
C GLN A 917 -43.20 -23.86 -1.40
N GLY A 918 -43.99 -22.85 -1.73
CA GLY A 918 -45.35 -22.76 -1.24
C GLY A 918 -46.26 -23.60 -2.14
N SER A 919 -47.12 -24.40 -1.51
CA SER A 919 -48.54 -24.57 -1.90
C SER A 919 -49.22 -25.62 -1.01
N ASP A 920 -50.30 -25.17 -0.38
CA ASP A 920 -51.57 -25.87 -0.14
C ASP A 920 -51.68 -26.96 0.94
N ALA A 921 -52.08 -26.53 2.14
CA ALA A 921 -53.37 -26.87 2.78
C ALA A 921 -53.63 -25.97 4.00
#